data_AF-A0A950XZT1-F1
#
_entry.id   AF-A0A950XZT1-F1
#
_cell.length_a   1.000
_cell.length_b   1.000
_cell.length_c   1.000
_cell.angle_alpha   90.00
_cell.angle_beta   90.00
_cell.angle_gamma   90.00
#
_symmetry.space_group_name_H-M   'P 1'
#
loop_
_entity.id
_entity.type
_entity.pdbx_description
1 polymer ?
#
loop_
_entity_poly.entity_id
_entity_poly.type
_entity_poly.pdbx_seq_one_letter_code
_entity_poly.pdbx_strand_id
1 'polypeptide(L)'
;MLHTVEIDLGGGRTITLETGKMAKQANGAVLVRSGDSVVLVTAVTAPQPKPGASFFPLTVDYREYTYSAGRFPGGFIKREGRPTEKEILTSRLIDRPIRPLFPEGYSNETQVIGMVLSADPERDPSTLAIIGAGAALAISDIPFDHVLAAVRVGLVDGKMIANPGYEESKSAKINIVVAGTEQGIVMVESGSQQATEQEVLDAIQFGHDSCKKIAAGIRELVKKTGKTKAAYTPPAVNQELYDRIASSIRGELQDALNTQKYDKLESYSRVDEAKAKALEPVAEEQKSEAGKLFDTLKERIFRDEMLKDRRRPDGRAFDEIRKIEIETSVLPRTHGSALFTRGETQALVTATLGTKDDEQRIELLDPSETSKRFMLHYNFPPFSVGEVGFMRGAGRREIGHGALAERALSAVIPEEKEFPYTIRIVSDILESNGSSSMASVCGATLSLMDAGVPIPAPVAGIAMGLVKEGDAYAVLTDIAGAEDHYSDMDFKVAGTRTGITALQMDIKVPNVTHAILKEALEQARKARIFILDKMTAAIEKPRTALSPYAPRIFTMQIPTDKIRELIGPGGKVIRGIVDATGCKIDVEDDGSVKIFSSDGTAADRCIQMITDICAVAEVGKTYLGKVVRIVDFGAFVEIFPGTDGLLHISEISENRIKQVRDELNEGDQILVKVLALEGNKIKLSRKAILKEQREKLKKEEVTKA
;
A
#
# COMPACT_ATOMS: atom_id res chain seq x y z
N MET A 1 -12.90 -40.87 -8.40
CA MET A 1 -13.43 -41.08 -7.04
C MET A 1 -13.19 -39.79 -6.27
N LEU A 2 -14.07 -39.42 -5.34
CA LEU A 2 -13.87 -38.23 -4.51
C LEU A 2 -12.87 -38.55 -3.40
N HIS A 3 -11.85 -37.73 -3.23
CA HIS A 3 -10.88 -37.86 -2.16
C HIS A 3 -10.86 -36.60 -1.31
N THR A 4 -10.80 -36.78 0.01
CA THR A 4 -10.85 -35.68 0.97
C THR A 4 -9.83 -35.91 2.09
N VAL A 5 -9.21 -34.81 2.52
CA VAL A 5 -8.33 -34.73 3.68
C VAL A 5 -8.69 -33.49 4.48
N GLU A 6 -8.75 -33.61 5.80
CA GLU A 6 -8.97 -32.50 6.72
C GLU A 6 -7.70 -32.27 7.55
N ILE A 7 -7.39 -31.00 7.78
CA ILE A 7 -6.17 -30.54 8.44
C ILE A 7 -6.60 -29.54 9.52
N ASP A 8 -6.32 -29.87 10.78
CA ASP A 8 -6.59 -28.99 11.91
C ASP A 8 -5.34 -28.17 12.28
N LEU A 9 -5.46 -26.85 12.24
CA LEU A 9 -4.41 -25.91 12.64
C LEU A 9 -4.53 -25.49 14.12
N GLY A 10 -5.60 -25.90 14.81
CA GLY A 10 -5.96 -25.45 16.15
C GLY A 10 -6.85 -24.19 16.13
N GLY A 11 -7.46 -23.87 17.28
CA GLY A 11 -8.28 -22.66 17.42
C GLY A 11 -9.53 -22.62 16.52
N GLY A 12 -10.07 -23.79 16.13
CA GLY A 12 -11.22 -23.89 15.23
C GLY A 12 -10.88 -23.64 13.74
N ARG A 13 -9.60 -23.67 13.38
CA ARG A 13 -9.12 -23.43 12.01
C ARG A 13 -8.85 -24.75 11.30
N THR A 14 -9.88 -25.27 10.66
CA THR A 14 -9.78 -26.48 9.81
C THR A 14 -9.67 -26.11 8.34
N ILE A 15 -8.82 -26.84 7.62
CA ILE A 15 -8.70 -26.78 6.16
C ILE A 15 -9.11 -28.14 5.58
N THR A 16 -9.99 -28.14 4.61
CA THR A 16 -10.37 -29.33 3.83
C THR A 16 -9.75 -29.25 2.44
N LEU A 17 -9.12 -30.33 1.99
CA LEU A 17 -8.63 -30.52 0.62
C LEU A 17 -9.48 -31.59 -0.06
N GLU A 18 -10.10 -31.27 -1.19
CA GLU A 18 -10.93 -32.18 -1.98
C GLU A 18 -10.42 -32.27 -3.43
N THR A 19 -10.40 -33.48 -4.02
CA THR A 19 -10.10 -33.68 -5.45
C THR A 19 -10.88 -34.84 -6.05
N GLY A 20 -10.88 -34.94 -7.38
CA GLY A 20 -11.54 -36.00 -8.15
C GLY A 20 -12.96 -35.66 -8.65
N LYS A 21 -13.49 -34.48 -8.30
CA LYS A 21 -14.81 -33.99 -8.72
C LYS A 21 -14.76 -32.93 -9.81
N MET A 22 -14.03 -31.83 -9.58
CA MET A 22 -13.97 -30.65 -10.46
C MET A 22 -12.66 -30.61 -11.27
N ALA A 23 -12.69 -29.95 -12.43
CA ALA A 23 -11.52 -29.69 -13.29
C ALA A 23 -10.65 -30.91 -13.63
N LYS A 24 -11.28 -32.08 -13.83
CA LYS A 24 -10.61 -33.38 -14.03
C LYS A 24 -9.67 -33.48 -15.26
N GLN A 25 -9.70 -32.50 -16.16
CA GLN A 25 -8.82 -32.44 -17.33
C GLN A 25 -7.46 -31.78 -17.00
N ALA A 26 -7.32 -31.10 -15.86
CA ALA A 26 -6.04 -30.53 -15.45
C ALA A 26 -5.03 -31.63 -15.05
N ASN A 27 -3.73 -31.30 -15.10
CA ASN A 27 -2.69 -32.16 -14.54
C ASN A 27 -2.93 -32.39 -13.04
N GLY A 28 -3.29 -31.33 -12.31
CA GLY A 28 -3.79 -31.42 -10.93
C GLY A 28 -4.89 -30.40 -10.66
N ALA A 29 -5.86 -30.75 -9.81
CA ALA A 29 -6.92 -29.85 -9.38
C ALA A 29 -7.35 -30.18 -7.95
N VAL A 30 -7.41 -29.16 -7.08
CA VAL A 30 -7.80 -29.29 -5.68
C VAL A 30 -8.77 -28.18 -5.31
N LEU A 31 -9.87 -28.55 -4.66
CA LEU A 31 -10.78 -27.62 -4.00
C LEU A 31 -10.33 -27.50 -2.54
N VAL A 32 -9.97 -26.29 -2.12
CA VAL A 32 -9.53 -25.97 -0.77
C VAL A 32 -10.63 -25.21 -0.06
N ARG A 33 -10.99 -25.64 1.15
CA ARG A 33 -12.03 -24.98 1.97
C ARG A 33 -11.53 -24.68 3.37
N SER A 34 -11.88 -23.52 3.91
CA SER A 34 -11.81 -23.24 5.34
C SER A 34 -12.95 -22.30 5.75
N GLY A 35 -13.76 -22.72 6.72
CA GLY A 35 -15.08 -22.07 6.93
C GLY A 35 -15.91 -22.16 5.65
N ASP A 36 -16.51 -21.04 5.26
CA ASP A 36 -17.31 -20.93 4.03
C ASP A 36 -16.49 -20.44 2.82
N SER A 37 -15.19 -20.17 3.01
CA SER A 37 -14.27 -19.84 1.93
C SER A 37 -13.90 -21.09 1.14
N VAL A 38 -14.08 -21.05 -0.18
CA VAL A 38 -13.80 -22.14 -1.11
C VAL A 38 -12.99 -21.62 -2.28
N VAL A 39 -11.83 -22.22 -2.53
CA VAL A 39 -10.94 -21.89 -3.65
C VAL A 39 -10.68 -23.14 -4.48
N LEU A 40 -11.01 -23.10 -5.77
CA LEU A 40 -10.58 -24.12 -6.72
C LEU A 40 -9.21 -23.74 -7.26
N VAL A 41 -8.23 -24.62 -7.12
CA VAL A 41 -6.89 -24.41 -7.67
C VAL A 41 -6.54 -25.52 -8.65
N THR A 42 -6.05 -25.13 -9.84
CA THR A 42 -5.61 -26.05 -10.89
C THR A 42 -4.15 -25.80 -11.25
N ALA A 43 -3.47 -26.86 -11.66
CA ALA A 43 -2.14 -26.81 -12.26
C ALA A 43 -2.16 -27.55 -13.60
N VAL A 44 -1.64 -26.91 -14.63
CA VAL A 44 -1.57 -27.44 -16.00
C VAL A 44 -0.20 -27.15 -16.59
N THR A 45 0.39 -28.13 -17.28
CA THR A 45 1.63 -27.94 -18.04
C THR A 45 1.46 -28.37 -19.48
N ALA A 46 2.11 -27.65 -20.40
CA ALA A 46 2.31 -28.11 -21.76
C ALA A 46 3.14 -29.40 -21.77
N PRO A 47 2.87 -30.33 -22.70
CA PRO A 47 3.61 -31.59 -22.79
C PRO A 47 5.04 -31.41 -23.32
N GLN A 48 5.30 -30.33 -24.05
CA GLN A 48 6.60 -30.04 -24.66
C GLN A 48 7.17 -28.71 -24.14
N PRO A 49 8.51 -28.57 -24.07
CA PRO A 49 9.16 -27.31 -23.80
C PRO A 49 8.74 -26.22 -24.79
N LYS A 50 8.65 -24.98 -24.32
CA LYS A 50 8.37 -23.84 -25.19
C LYS A 50 9.59 -23.53 -26.08
N PRO A 51 9.50 -23.62 -27.42
CA PRO A 51 10.63 -23.37 -28.30
C PRO A 51 11.22 -21.98 -28.07
N GLY A 52 12.55 -21.90 -27.92
CA GLY A 52 13.27 -20.64 -27.73
C GLY A 52 13.07 -19.96 -26.36
N ALA A 53 12.43 -20.63 -25.39
CA ALA A 53 12.30 -20.08 -24.04
C ALA A 53 13.67 -19.92 -23.37
N SER A 54 14.00 -18.68 -22.98
CA SER A 54 15.19 -18.33 -22.21
C SER A 54 14.97 -18.35 -20.68
N PHE A 55 13.73 -18.57 -20.24
CA PHE A 55 13.31 -18.63 -18.84
C PHE A 55 12.18 -19.65 -18.68
N PHE A 56 11.88 -20.06 -17.45
CA PHE A 56 10.75 -20.93 -17.14
C PHE A 56 9.40 -20.20 -17.30
N PRO A 57 8.56 -20.54 -18.30
CA PRO A 57 7.29 -19.87 -18.54
C PRO A 57 6.18 -20.33 -17.60
N LEU A 58 6.33 -19.99 -16.31
CA LEU A 58 5.30 -20.14 -15.29
C LEU A 58 4.41 -18.90 -15.22
N THR A 59 3.10 -19.12 -15.35
CA THR A 59 2.07 -18.11 -15.14
C THR A 59 1.18 -18.53 -13.97
N VAL A 60 0.92 -17.60 -13.05
CA VAL A 60 0.02 -17.83 -11.93
C VAL A 60 -1.09 -16.78 -11.95
N ASP A 61 -2.33 -17.22 -11.86
CA ASP A 61 -3.49 -16.32 -11.82
C ASP A 61 -4.37 -16.64 -10.62
N TYR A 62 -4.63 -15.65 -9.79
CA TYR A 62 -5.62 -15.73 -8.72
C TYR A 62 -6.78 -14.78 -9.05
N ARG A 63 -8.00 -15.30 -8.96
CA ARG A 63 -9.23 -14.61 -9.37
C ARG A 63 -10.27 -14.61 -8.25
N GLU A 64 -10.76 -13.42 -7.92
CA GLU A 64 -11.88 -13.18 -7.01
C GLU A 64 -13.09 -12.78 -7.82
N TYR A 65 -14.06 -13.69 -7.93
CA TYR A 65 -15.32 -13.38 -8.57
C TYR A 65 -16.30 -12.79 -7.57
N THR A 66 -17.05 -11.75 -7.93
CA THR A 66 -17.94 -11.07 -6.97
C THR A 66 -19.11 -11.96 -6.56
N TYR A 67 -19.47 -12.96 -7.39
CA TYR A 67 -20.45 -13.99 -7.01
C TYR A 67 -20.00 -14.81 -5.80
N SER A 68 -18.70 -14.92 -5.54
CA SER A 68 -18.19 -15.66 -4.37
C SER A 68 -18.65 -15.02 -3.05
N ALA A 69 -18.96 -13.72 -3.07
CA ALA A 69 -19.58 -12.97 -1.98
C ALA A 69 -21.05 -12.62 -2.26
N GLY A 70 -21.70 -13.24 -3.26
CA GLY A 70 -23.10 -12.97 -3.62
C GLY A 70 -23.37 -11.57 -4.17
N ARG A 71 -22.38 -10.88 -4.75
CA ARG A 71 -22.48 -9.50 -5.24
C ARG A 71 -22.36 -9.39 -6.76
N PHE A 72 -22.96 -8.34 -7.32
CA PHE A 72 -22.66 -7.89 -8.70
C PHE A 72 -21.41 -7.02 -8.70
N PRO A 73 -20.57 -7.06 -9.76
CA PRO A 73 -19.44 -6.15 -9.90
C PRO A 73 -19.89 -4.68 -9.93
N GLY A 74 -19.16 -3.80 -9.24
CA GLY A 74 -19.50 -2.38 -9.12
C GLY A 74 -19.50 -1.62 -10.45
N GLY A 75 -18.64 -2.01 -11.40
CA GLY A 75 -18.46 -1.32 -12.68
C GLY A 75 -19.67 -1.32 -13.62
N PHE A 76 -19.61 -0.53 -14.71
CA PHE A 76 -20.70 -0.40 -15.69
C PHE A 76 -21.01 -1.71 -16.44
N ILE A 77 -19.99 -2.50 -16.77
CA ILE A 77 -20.12 -3.73 -17.59
C ILE A 77 -20.68 -4.91 -16.77
N LYS A 78 -20.83 -4.77 -15.45
CA LYS A 78 -21.36 -5.80 -14.52
C LYS A 78 -20.69 -7.18 -14.69
N ARG A 79 -19.39 -7.16 -15.00
CA ARG A 79 -18.52 -8.32 -15.17
C ARG A 79 -17.14 -7.97 -14.64
N GLU A 80 -16.46 -8.94 -14.03
CA GLU A 80 -15.08 -8.81 -13.60
C GLU A 80 -14.18 -8.50 -14.81
N GLY A 81 -13.40 -7.43 -14.69
CA GLY A 81 -12.51 -6.97 -15.75
C GLY A 81 -11.06 -7.37 -15.48
N ARG A 82 -10.17 -6.41 -15.73
CA ARG A 82 -8.73 -6.51 -15.41
C ARG A 82 -8.51 -6.92 -13.94
N PRO A 83 -7.43 -7.66 -13.64
CA PRO A 83 -7.12 -8.04 -12.28
C PRO A 83 -7.01 -6.86 -11.31
N THR A 84 -7.57 -7.02 -10.12
CA THR A 84 -7.44 -6.06 -9.02
C THR A 84 -6.02 -6.12 -8.41
N GLU A 85 -5.68 -5.13 -7.59
CA GLU A 85 -4.41 -5.13 -6.85
C GLU A 85 -4.28 -6.39 -5.97
N LYS A 86 -5.32 -6.72 -5.20
CA LYS A 86 -5.39 -7.94 -4.37
C LYS A 86 -5.19 -9.21 -5.20
N GLU A 87 -5.79 -9.28 -6.39
CA GLU A 87 -5.64 -10.44 -7.28
C GLU A 87 -4.20 -10.60 -7.78
N ILE A 88 -3.57 -9.49 -8.19
CA ILE A 88 -2.17 -9.46 -8.65
C ILE A 88 -1.22 -9.82 -7.51
N LEU A 89 -1.40 -9.23 -6.32
CA LEU A 89 -0.56 -9.49 -5.15
C LEU A 89 -0.67 -10.95 -4.70
N THR A 90 -1.87 -11.52 -4.67
CA THR A 90 -2.07 -12.92 -4.32
C THR A 90 -1.49 -13.86 -5.38
N SER A 91 -1.61 -13.52 -6.67
CA SER A 91 -0.94 -14.27 -7.74
C SER A 91 0.58 -14.31 -7.54
N ARG A 92 1.18 -13.19 -7.11
CA ARG A 92 2.62 -13.14 -6.78
C ARG A 92 2.97 -13.92 -5.51
N LEU A 93 2.11 -13.89 -4.49
CA LEU A 93 2.30 -14.68 -3.27
C LEU A 93 2.26 -16.19 -3.53
N ILE A 94 1.56 -16.63 -4.57
CA ILE A 94 1.57 -18.03 -5.02
C ILE A 94 2.82 -18.31 -5.89
N ASP A 95 3.14 -17.44 -6.85
CA ASP A 95 4.26 -17.63 -7.79
C ASP A 95 5.63 -17.72 -7.11
N ARG A 96 5.90 -16.78 -6.18
CA ARG A 96 7.19 -16.66 -5.48
C ARG A 96 7.67 -17.97 -4.84
N PRO A 97 6.85 -18.67 -4.03
CA PRO A 97 7.29 -19.92 -3.40
C PRO A 97 7.26 -21.15 -4.31
N ILE A 98 6.47 -21.21 -5.39
CA ILE A 98 6.47 -22.39 -6.28
C ILE A 98 7.57 -22.34 -7.32
N ARG A 99 7.93 -21.15 -7.83
CA ARG A 99 8.89 -20.96 -8.91
C ARG A 99 10.27 -21.58 -8.65
N PRO A 100 10.93 -21.38 -7.49
CA PRO A 100 12.25 -21.97 -7.25
C PRO A 100 12.21 -23.47 -6.97
N LEU A 101 11.02 -24.06 -6.79
CA LEU A 101 10.85 -25.48 -6.51
C LEU A 101 10.65 -26.33 -7.78
N PHE A 102 10.63 -25.71 -8.96
CA PHE A 102 10.68 -26.46 -10.21
C PHE A 102 12.12 -26.90 -10.52
N PRO A 103 12.31 -28.07 -11.16
CA PRO A 103 13.62 -28.53 -11.58
C PRO A 103 14.34 -27.52 -12.46
N GLU A 104 15.65 -27.44 -12.30
CA GLU A 104 16.50 -26.59 -13.10
C GLU A 104 16.38 -26.92 -14.61
N GLY A 105 16.30 -25.88 -15.43
CA GLY A 105 16.13 -26.02 -16.89
C GLY A 105 14.70 -26.33 -17.35
N TYR A 106 13.73 -26.48 -16.44
CA TYR A 106 12.34 -26.75 -16.82
C TYR A 106 11.74 -25.58 -17.62
N SER A 107 11.20 -25.88 -18.81
CA SER A 107 10.81 -24.87 -19.80
C SER A 107 9.46 -25.16 -20.47
N ASN A 108 8.68 -26.09 -19.92
CA ASN A 108 7.31 -26.31 -20.36
C ASN A 108 6.43 -25.19 -19.81
N GLU A 109 5.56 -24.65 -20.66
CA GLU A 109 4.59 -23.62 -20.26
C GLU A 109 3.66 -24.19 -19.19
N THR A 110 3.71 -23.58 -18.01
CA THR A 110 2.98 -24.05 -16.82
C THR A 110 2.07 -22.95 -16.33
N GLN A 111 0.81 -23.29 -16.07
CA GLN A 111 -0.18 -22.39 -15.52
C GLN A 111 -0.77 -22.93 -14.23
N VAL A 112 -0.81 -22.08 -13.19
CA VAL A 112 -1.53 -22.34 -11.95
C VAL A 112 -2.63 -21.30 -11.80
N ILE A 113 -3.88 -21.74 -11.64
CA ILE A 113 -5.04 -20.84 -11.51
C ILE A 113 -5.75 -21.11 -10.19
N GLY A 114 -5.89 -20.10 -9.34
CA GLY A 114 -6.73 -20.11 -8.16
C GLY A 114 -8.00 -19.29 -8.38
N MET A 115 -9.17 -19.90 -8.25
CA MET A 115 -10.47 -19.25 -8.39
C MET A 115 -11.21 -19.30 -7.06
N VAL A 116 -11.52 -18.13 -6.48
CA VAL A 116 -12.39 -18.06 -5.30
C VAL A 116 -13.83 -18.28 -5.76
N LEU A 117 -14.43 -19.37 -5.30
CA LEU A 117 -15.79 -19.79 -5.66
C LEU A 117 -16.81 -19.40 -4.60
N SER A 118 -16.38 -19.33 -3.33
CA SER A 118 -17.16 -18.89 -2.18
C SER A 118 -16.23 -18.13 -1.24
N ALA A 119 -16.68 -17.01 -0.71
CA ALA A 119 -15.90 -16.15 0.18
C ALA A 119 -16.63 -16.02 1.53
N ASP A 120 -15.94 -16.38 2.59
CA ASP A 120 -16.40 -16.16 3.96
C ASP A 120 -16.17 -14.68 4.32
N PRO A 121 -17.20 -13.94 4.79
CA PRO A 121 -17.04 -12.52 5.11
C PRO A 121 -16.08 -12.25 6.26
N GLU A 122 -15.68 -13.27 7.03
CA GLU A 122 -14.76 -13.13 8.16
C GLU A 122 -13.32 -13.57 7.84
N ARG A 123 -13.05 -14.24 6.71
CA ARG A 123 -11.78 -14.94 6.46
C ARG A 123 -11.19 -14.66 5.08
N ASP A 124 -9.89 -14.36 5.04
CA ASP A 124 -9.14 -14.14 3.79
C ASP A 124 -8.85 -15.47 3.05
N PRO A 125 -9.37 -15.68 1.83
CA PRO A 125 -9.13 -16.91 1.06
C PRO A 125 -7.72 -16.97 0.43
N SER A 126 -6.92 -15.91 0.48
CA SER A 126 -5.64 -15.85 -0.24
C SER A 126 -4.68 -16.99 0.12
N THR A 127 -4.60 -17.36 1.41
CA THR A 127 -3.71 -18.45 1.87
C THR A 127 -4.18 -19.81 1.37
N LEU A 128 -5.51 -20.01 1.24
CA LEU A 128 -6.07 -21.24 0.69
C LEU A 128 -5.64 -21.47 -0.76
N ALA A 129 -5.50 -20.39 -1.53
CA ALA A 129 -5.01 -20.47 -2.91
C ALA A 129 -3.54 -20.94 -2.99
N ILE A 130 -2.68 -20.48 -2.07
CA ILE A 130 -1.28 -20.94 -2.01
C ILE A 130 -1.21 -22.42 -1.63
N ILE A 131 -1.99 -22.84 -0.63
CA ILE A 131 -2.10 -24.25 -0.23
C ILE A 131 -2.62 -25.10 -1.40
N GLY A 132 -3.64 -24.63 -2.09
CA GLY A 132 -4.22 -25.31 -3.24
C GLY A 132 -3.25 -25.41 -4.41
N ALA A 133 -2.38 -24.42 -4.63
CA ALA A 133 -1.35 -24.49 -5.66
C ALA A 133 -0.32 -25.58 -5.33
N GLY A 134 0.17 -25.60 -4.09
CA GLY A 134 1.05 -26.67 -3.60
C GLY A 134 0.41 -28.05 -3.72
N ALA A 135 -0.87 -28.18 -3.33
CA ALA A 135 -1.61 -29.44 -3.40
C ALA A 135 -1.87 -29.89 -4.84
N ALA A 136 -2.29 -28.99 -5.73
CA ALA A 136 -2.56 -29.29 -7.14
C ALA A 136 -1.28 -29.73 -7.86
N LEU A 137 -0.16 -29.05 -7.64
CA LEU A 137 1.14 -29.45 -8.16
C LEU A 137 1.56 -30.82 -7.58
N ALA A 138 1.39 -31.02 -6.27
CA ALA A 138 1.77 -32.25 -5.60
C ALA A 138 1.01 -33.48 -6.11
N ILE A 139 -0.30 -33.39 -6.36
CA ILE A 139 -1.09 -34.53 -6.90
C ILE A 139 -0.93 -34.71 -8.42
N SER A 140 -0.37 -33.72 -9.12
CA SER A 140 -0.20 -33.77 -10.58
C SER A 140 0.97 -34.66 -11.00
N ASP A 141 1.04 -34.93 -12.30
CA ASP A 141 2.16 -35.55 -13.00
C ASP A 141 3.28 -34.55 -13.37
N ILE A 142 3.13 -33.26 -13.07
CA ILE A 142 4.16 -32.24 -13.32
C ILE A 142 5.40 -32.57 -12.46
N PRO A 143 6.64 -32.44 -12.98
CA PRO A 143 7.88 -32.75 -12.25
C PRO A 143 8.12 -31.70 -11.15
N PHE A 144 7.38 -31.86 -10.06
CA PHE A 144 7.40 -31.03 -8.86
C PHE A 144 7.35 -31.96 -7.67
N ASP A 145 8.52 -32.24 -7.08
CA ASP A 145 8.70 -33.27 -6.04
C ASP A 145 8.48 -32.75 -4.62
N HIS A 146 8.32 -31.43 -4.50
CA HIS A 146 8.11 -30.75 -3.23
C HIS A 146 6.63 -30.74 -2.84
N VAL A 147 6.37 -30.64 -1.54
CA VAL A 147 5.05 -30.30 -1.02
C VAL A 147 5.14 -28.93 -0.40
N LEU A 148 4.60 -27.94 -1.11
CA LEU A 148 4.53 -26.57 -0.63
C LEU A 148 3.24 -26.38 0.19
N ALA A 149 3.37 -25.75 1.35
CA ALA A 149 2.27 -25.26 2.16
C ALA A 149 2.47 -23.78 2.50
N ALA A 150 1.40 -23.14 2.95
CA ALA A 150 1.46 -21.76 3.44
C ALA A 150 0.45 -21.53 4.57
N VAL A 151 0.74 -20.52 5.40
CA VAL A 151 -0.13 -20.09 6.49
C VAL A 151 0.00 -18.57 6.67
N ARG A 152 -1.08 -17.90 7.06
CA ARG A 152 -1.01 -16.54 7.61
C ARG A 152 -0.92 -16.63 9.13
N VAL A 153 -0.03 -15.88 9.77
CA VAL A 153 0.13 -15.83 11.22
C VAL A 153 -0.19 -14.42 11.69
N GLY A 154 -1.09 -14.31 12.67
CA GLY A 154 -1.41 -13.09 13.38
C GLY A 154 -0.83 -13.12 14.79
N LEU A 155 -0.16 -12.06 15.25
CA LEU A 155 0.14 -11.86 16.67
C LEU A 155 -0.90 -10.92 17.28
N VAL A 156 -1.91 -11.48 17.95
CA VAL A 156 -3.04 -10.75 18.56
C VAL A 156 -2.99 -10.94 20.07
N ASP A 157 -3.00 -9.84 20.84
CA ASP A 157 -2.92 -9.86 22.30
C ASP A 157 -1.80 -10.77 22.86
N GLY A 158 -0.64 -10.75 22.20
CA GLY A 158 0.53 -11.57 22.57
C GLY A 158 0.45 -13.05 22.20
N LYS A 159 -0.58 -13.49 21.47
CA LYS A 159 -0.76 -14.88 21.04
C LYS A 159 -0.66 -15.02 19.51
N MET A 160 0.07 -16.04 19.06
CA MET A 160 0.14 -16.41 17.65
C MET A 160 -1.11 -17.19 17.23
N ILE A 161 -1.76 -16.74 16.15
CA ILE A 161 -2.96 -17.33 15.58
C ILE A 161 -2.66 -17.72 14.13
N ALA A 162 -2.95 -18.97 13.76
CA ALA A 162 -2.89 -19.44 12.38
C ALA A 162 -4.17 -19.06 11.63
N ASN A 163 -4.03 -18.53 10.42
CA ASN A 163 -5.10 -18.02 9.55
C ASN A 163 -6.12 -17.14 10.32
N PRO A 164 -5.67 -16.01 10.89
CA PRO A 164 -6.57 -15.06 11.54
C PRO A 164 -7.63 -14.55 10.55
N GLY A 165 -8.81 -14.23 11.07
CA GLY A 165 -9.86 -13.54 10.32
C GLY A 165 -9.49 -12.09 9.99
N TYR A 166 -10.37 -11.36 9.30
CA TYR A 166 -10.12 -9.96 8.93
C TYR A 166 -9.93 -9.05 10.15
N GLU A 167 -10.82 -9.10 11.14
CA GLU A 167 -10.73 -8.28 12.37
C GLU A 167 -9.51 -8.62 13.24
N GLU A 168 -9.22 -9.91 13.39
CA GLU A 168 -8.00 -10.39 14.05
C GLU A 168 -6.75 -9.89 13.32
N SER A 169 -6.76 -9.90 11.99
CA SER A 169 -5.65 -9.43 11.16
C SER A 169 -5.41 -7.92 11.26
N LYS A 170 -6.49 -7.13 11.43
CA LYS A 170 -6.42 -5.67 11.58
C LYS A 170 -5.87 -5.24 12.94
N SER A 171 -6.24 -5.96 13.99
CA SER A 171 -5.75 -5.73 15.36
C SER A 171 -4.38 -6.37 15.64
N ALA A 172 -3.89 -7.24 14.75
CA ALA A 172 -2.64 -7.95 14.95
C ALA A 172 -1.42 -7.01 14.91
N LYS A 173 -0.51 -7.20 15.89
CA LYS A 173 0.82 -6.58 15.88
C LYS A 173 1.69 -7.11 14.75
N ILE A 174 1.54 -8.38 14.39
CA ILE A 174 2.23 -9.01 13.25
C ILE A 174 1.17 -9.68 12.38
N ASN A 175 1.23 -9.43 11.08
CA ASN A 175 0.49 -10.17 10.07
C ASN A 175 1.48 -10.67 9.02
N ILE A 176 1.79 -11.96 9.05
CA ILE A 176 2.84 -12.57 8.24
C ILE A 176 2.32 -13.78 7.49
N VAL A 177 2.55 -13.84 6.19
CA VAL A 177 2.35 -15.03 5.37
C VAL A 177 3.68 -15.76 5.28
N VAL A 178 3.69 -17.02 5.66
CA VAL A 178 4.85 -17.91 5.58
C VAL A 178 4.49 -19.04 4.62
N ALA A 179 5.31 -19.26 3.61
CA ALA A 179 5.22 -20.42 2.71
C ALA A 179 6.51 -21.23 2.80
N GLY A 180 6.38 -22.56 2.84
CA GLY A 180 7.51 -23.44 3.05
C GLY A 180 7.20 -24.89 2.69
N THR A 181 8.26 -25.66 2.53
CA THR A 181 8.22 -27.12 2.41
C THR A 181 8.43 -27.76 3.79
N GLU A 182 8.40 -29.08 3.87
CA GLU A 182 8.75 -29.79 5.10
C GLU A 182 10.19 -29.48 5.57
N GLN A 183 11.09 -29.14 4.64
CA GLN A 183 12.51 -28.92 4.90
C GLN A 183 12.83 -27.50 5.34
N GLY A 184 12.08 -26.50 4.87
CA GLY A 184 12.41 -25.11 5.15
C GLY A 184 11.42 -24.11 4.60
N ILE A 185 11.61 -22.86 5.01
CA ILE A 185 10.86 -21.71 4.53
C ILE A 185 11.34 -21.36 3.12
N VAL A 186 10.41 -20.98 2.25
CA VAL A 186 10.69 -20.57 0.86
C VAL A 186 10.33 -19.11 0.65
N MET A 187 9.26 -18.63 1.27
CA MET A 187 8.81 -17.24 1.11
C MET A 187 8.19 -16.71 2.40
N VAL A 188 8.47 -15.45 2.68
CA VAL A 188 7.80 -14.67 3.75
C VAL A 188 7.32 -13.34 3.18
N GLU A 189 6.14 -12.92 3.60
CA GLU A 189 5.57 -11.60 3.34
C GLU A 189 4.87 -11.09 4.60
N SER A 190 5.33 -9.99 5.18
CA SER A 190 4.85 -9.49 6.47
C SER A 190 4.56 -7.99 6.47
N GLY A 191 3.53 -7.61 7.22
CA GLY A 191 3.36 -6.29 7.82
C GLY A 191 3.27 -6.40 9.34
N SER A 192 3.69 -5.36 10.05
CA SER A 192 3.69 -5.36 11.50
C SER A 192 3.65 -3.94 12.08
N GLN A 193 3.14 -3.82 13.30
CA GLN A 193 3.11 -2.59 14.09
C GLN A 193 4.36 -2.49 14.96
N GLN A 194 5.51 -2.23 14.31
CA GLN A 194 6.82 -2.06 14.96
C GLN A 194 7.21 -3.29 15.82
N ALA A 195 7.17 -4.49 15.23
CA ALA A 195 7.55 -5.73 15.89
C ALA A 195 9.06 -5.89 16.03
N THR A 196 9.52 -6.50 17.11
CA THR A 196 10.96 -6.79 17.29
C THR A 196 11.42 -7.90 16.35
N GLU A 197 12.72 -7.95 16.05
CA GLU A 197 13.31 -9.02 15.24
C GLU A 197 13.01 -10.41 15.82
N GLN A 198 12.98 -10.55 17.15
CA GLN A 198 12.66 -11.83 17.81
C GLN A 198 11.19 -12.23 17.63
N GLU A 199 10.24 -11.31 17.82
CA GLU A 199 8.82 -11.61 17.60
C GLU A 199 8.54 -12.03 16.15
N VAL A 200 9.23 -11.42 15.18
CA VAL A 200 9.14 -11.80 13.76
C VAL A 200 9.71 -13.20 13.52
N LEU A 201 10.86 -13.53 14.11
CA LEU A 201 11.44 -14.88 14.03
C LEU A 201 10.51 -15.94 14.65
N ASP A 202 9.90 -15.64 15.79
CA ASP A 202 8.96 -16.54 16.46
C ASP A 202 7.71 -16.76 15.61
N ALA A 203 7.20 -15.71 14.94
CA ALA A 203 6.07 -15.80 14.01
C ALA A 203 6.42 -16.65 12.77
N ILE A 204 7.62 -16.49 12.23
CA ILE A 204 8.14 -17.30 11.12
C ILE A 204 8.21 -18.78 11.53
N GLN A 205 8.73 -19.08 12.72
CA GLN A 205 8.84 -20.44 13.23
C GLN A 205 7.47 -21.09 13.42
N PHE A 206 6.54 -20.39 14.09
CA PHE A 206 5.16 -20.83 14.24
C PHE A 206 4.48 -21.08 12.88
N GLY A 207 4.76 -20.20 11.91
CA GLY A 207 4.29 -20.33 10.54
C GLY A 207 4.83 -21.60 9.87
N HIS A 208 6.14 -21.87 9.98
CA HIS A 208 6.75 -23.06 9.39
C HIS A 208 6.21 -24.35 10.01
N ASP A 209 6.01 -24.39 11.32
CA ASP A 209 5.44 -25.57 11.99
C ASP A 209 3.98 -25.82 11.58
N SER A 210 3.22 -24.76 11.31
CA SER A 210 1.89 -24.89 10.71
C SER A 210 1.95 -25.37 9.25
N CYS A 211 2.91 -24.89 8.45
CA CYS A 211 3.16 -25.38 7.10
C CYS A 211 3.47 -26.88 7.09
N LYS A 212 4.26 -27.40 8.05
CA LYS A 212 4.54 -28.85 8.17
C LYS A 212 3.26 -29.66 8.39
N LYS A 213 2.32 -29.17 9.21
CA LYS A 213 1.01 -29.83 9.42
C LYS A 213 0.20 -29.87 8.11
N ILE A 214 0.17 -28.76 7.37
CA ILE A 214 -0.54 -28.68 6.09
C ILE A 214 0.11 -29.59 5.06
N ALA A 215 1.43 -29.58 4.95
CA ALA A 215 2.19 -30.44 4.05
C ALA A 215 1.93 -31.93 4.34
N ALA A 216 1.83 -32.33 5.61
CA ALA A 216 1.44 -33.69 5.97
C ALA A 216 0.06 -34.08 5.43
N GLY A 217 -0.92 -33.17 5.49
CA GLY A 217 -2.24 -33.37 4.88
C GLY A 217 -2.19 -33.45 3.34
N ILE A 218 -1.40 -32.60 2.69
CA ILE A 218 -1.19 -32.69 1.23
C ILE A 218 -0.55 -34.04 0.86
N ARG A 219 0.44 -34.51 1.62
CA ARG A 219 1.06 -35.83 1.43
C ARG A 219 0.05 -36.96 1.58
N GLU A 220 -0.89 -36.86 2.52
CA GLU A 220 -1.99 -37.81 2.63
C GLU A 220 -2.87 -37.82 1.38
N LEU A 221 -3.18 -36.64 0.83
CA LEU A 221 -3.94 -36.53 -0.43
C LEU A 221 -3.17 -37.17 -1.60
N VAL A 222 -1.85 -36.90 -1.71
CA VAL A 222 -0.98 -37.53 -2.71
C VAL A 222 -0.98 -39.05 -2.58
N LYS A 223 -0.94 -39.62 -1.37
CA LYS A 223 -1.03 -41.08 -1.18
C LYS A 223 -2.36 -41.66 -1.68
N LYS A 224 -3.45 -40.90 -1.57
CA LYS A 224 -4.80 -41.34 -1.99
C LYS A 224 -5.01 -41.26 -3.51
N THR A 225 -4.44 -40.26 -4.18
CA THR A 225 -4.84 -39.90 -5.56
C THR A 225 -3.74 -39.26 -6.43
N GLY A 226 -2.52 -39.14 -5.91
CA GLY A 226 -1.40 -38.54 -6.63
C GLY A 226 -1.03 -39.32 -7.89
N LYS A 227 -0.79 -38.59 -8.98
CA LYS A 227 -0.28 -39.16 -10.22
C LYS A 227 1.23 -39.41 -10.09
N THR A 228 1.74 -40.38 -10.85
CA THR A 228 3.17 -40.57 -11.02
C THR A 228 3.78 -39.33 -11.68
N LYS A 229 4.85 -38.79 -11.09
CA LYS A 229 5.58 -37.65 -11.64
C LYS A 229 6.18 -38.01 -13.00
N ALA A 230 6.05 -37.10 -13.96
CA ALA A 230 6.74 -37.21 -15.23
C ALA A 230 8.24 -37.19 -14.98
N ALA A 231 8.97 -38.12 -15.58
CA ALA A 231 10.42 -38.12 -15.51
C ALA A 231 10.95 -36.85 -16.19
N TYR A 232 11.79 -36.11 -15.48
CA TYR A 232 12.50 -34.97 -16.02
C TYR A 232 13.98 -35.14 -15.71
N THR A 233 14.82 -34.94 -16.72
CA THR A 233 16.27 -34.93 -16.57
C THR A 233 16.74 -33.55 -17.03
N PRO A 234 17.37 -32.76 -16.14
CA PRO A 234 17.98 -31.50 -16.52
C PRO A 234 18.94 -31.70 -17.70
N PRO A 235 19.07 -30.73 -18.62
CA PRO A 235 20.02 -30.81 -19.70
C PRO A 235 21.45 -31.04 -19.17
N ALA A 236 22.16 -32.00 -19.75
CA ALA A 236 23.55 -32.25 -19.38
C ALA A 236 24.41 -31.02 -19.71
N VAL A 237 25.30 -30.65 -18.78
CA VAL A 237 26.28 -29.59 -19.01
C VAL A 237 27.40 -30.15 -19.89
N ASN A 238 27.66 -29.51 -21.03
CA ASN A 238 28.82 -29.84 -21.85
C ASN A 238 30.11 -29.33 -21.17
N GLN A 239 30.71 -30.20 -20.35
CA GLN A 239 31.85 -29.86 -19.52
C GLN A 239 33.08 -29.43 -20.34
N GLU A 240 33.34 -30.08 -21.48
CA GLU A 240 34.45 -29.73 -22.36
C GLU A 240 34.31 -28.30 -22.90
N LEU A 241 33.11 -27.94 -23.36
CA LEU A 241 32.80 -26.60 -23.82
C LEU A 241 32.90 -25.57 -22.69
N TYR A 242 32.39 -25.91 -21.50
CA TYR A 242 32.49 -25.06 -20.31
C TYR A 242 33.95 -24.78 -19.94
N ASP A 243 34.79 -25.82 -19.84
CA ASP A 243 36.19 -25.72 -19.46
C ASP A 243 36.99 -24.89 -20.49
N ARG A 244 36.66 -25.05 -21.78
CA ARG A 244 37.25 -24.24 -22.86
C ARG A 244 36.89 -22.76 -22.74
N ILE A 245 35.62 -22.43 -22.48
CA ILE A 245 35.17 -21.05 -22.24
C ILE A 245 35.83 -20.49 -20.98
N ALA A 246 35.81 -21.24 -19.89
CA ALA A 246 36.38 -20.82 -18.61
C ALA A 246 37.88 -20.51 -18.73
N SER A 247 38.64 -21.38 -19.40
CA SER A 247 40.08 -21.20 -19.57
C SER A 247 40.42 -19.98 -20.45
N SER A 248 39.56 -19.63 -21.42
CA SER A 248 39.83 -18.53 -22.34
C SER A 248 39.44 -17.15 -21.79
N ILE A 249 38.35 -17.06 -21.00
CA ILE A 249 37.75 -15.77 -20.64
C ILE A 249 37.67 -15.48 -19.14
N ARG A 250 37.89 -16.45 -18.24
CA ARG A 250 37.63 -16.28 -16.78
C ARG A 250 38.30 -15.03 -16.20
N GLY A 251 39.58 -14.78 -16.49
CA GLY A 251 40.30 -13.62 -15.95
C GLY A 251 39.75 -12.28 -16.45
N GLU A 252 39.43 -12.19 -17.74
CA GLU A 252 38.84 -10.99 -18.35
C GLU A 252 37.41 -10.75 -17.85
N LEU A 253 36.61 -11.82 -17.74
CA LEU A 253 35.27 -11.78 -17.17
C LEU A 253 35.31 -11.35 -15.69
N GLN A 254 36.28 -11.84 -14.91
CA GLN A 254 36.45 -11.43 -13.52
C GLN A 254 36.81 -9.93 -13.39
N ASP A 255 37.68 -9.39 -14.25
CA ASP A 255 37.93 -7.94 -14.31
C ASP A 255 36.67 -7.18 -14.73
N ALA A 256 35.94 -7.65 -15.74
CA ALA A 256 34.71 -7.01 -16.22
C ALA A 256 33.61 -6.95 -15.16
N LEU A 257 33.51 -7.97 -14.29
CA LEU A 257 32.56 -8.02 -13.16
C LEU A 257 32.97 -7.13 -11.98
N ASN A 258 34.16 -6.54 -11.99
CA ASN A 258 34.67 -5.72 -10.89
C ASN A 258 34.05 -4.32 -10.92
N THR A 259 32.88 -4.17 -10.30
CA THR A 259 32.17 -2.89 -10.21
C THR A 259 32.84 -1.87 -9.26
N GLN A 260 33.96 -2.24 -8.63
CA GLN A 260 34.82 -1.27 -7.94
C GLN A 260 35.63 -0.43 -8.95
N LYS A 261 35.93 -1.03 -10.11
CA LYS A 261 36.77 -0.44 -11.17
C LYS A 261 35.92 0.21 -12.26
N TYR A 262 34.78 -0.38 -12.56
CA TYR A 262 33.85 0.07 -13.62
C TYR A 262 32.48 0.35 -13.00
N ASP A 263 31.78 1.38 -13.47
CA ASP A 263 30.37 1.55 -13.08
C ASP A 263 29.50 0.41 -13.62
N LYS A 264 28.23 0.35 -13.21
CA LYS A 264 27.34 -0.76 -13.61
C LYS A 264 27.21 -0.90 -15.13
N LEU A 265 27.03 0.19 -15.86
CA LEU A 265 26.77 0.14 -17.31
C LEU A 265 28.04 -0.21 -18.08
N GLU A 266 29.19 0.33 -17.67
CA GLU A 266 30.48 -0.05 -18.24
C GLU A 266 30.82 -1.52 -17.95
N SER A 267 30.58 -1.99 -16.73
CA SER A 267 30.75 -3.41 -16.37
C SER A 267 29.89 -4.30 -17.28
N TYR A 268 28.64 -3.94 -17.54
CA TYR A 268 27.75 -4.69 -18.43
C TYR A 268 28.25 -4.72 -19.87
N SER A 269 28.68 -3.57 -20.41
CA SER A 269 29.29 -3.50 -21.75
C SER A 269 30.51 -4.43 -21.86
N ARG A 270 31.37 -4.43 -20.85
CA ARG A 270 32.56 -5.30 -20.81
C ARG A 270 32.22 -6.78 -20.69
N VAL A 271 31.17 -7.13 -19.94
CA VAL A 271 30.67 -8.51 -19.88
C VAL A 271 30.13 -8.94 -21.25
N ASP A 272 29.45 -8.07 -21.97
CA ASP A 272 28.95 -8.37 -23.32
C ASP A 272 30.10 -8.52 -24.34
N GLU A 273 31.14 -7.68 -24.26
CA GLU A 273 32.37 -7.82 -25.04
C GLU A 273 33.07 -9.16 -24.73
N ALA A 274 33.22 -9.49 -23.45
CA ALA A 274 33.80 -10.77 -23.01
C ALA A 274 32.97 -11.96 -23.51
N LYS A 275 31.63 -11.84 -23.52
CA LYS A 275 30.73 -12.86 -24.06
C LYS A 275 30.92 -13.02 -25.57
N ALA A 276 30.95 -11.92 -26.32
CA ALA A 276 31.17 -11.95 -27.76
C ALA A 276 32.51 -12.63 -28.10
N LYS A 277 33.59 -12.26 -27.41
CA LYS A 277 34.92 -12.86 -27.57
C LYS A 277 34.95 -14.34 -27.21
N ALA A 278 34.27 -14.75 -26.14
CA ALA A 278 34.18 -16.16 -25.74
C ALA A 278 33.41 -17.01 -26.76
N LEU A 279 32.43 -16.42 -27.45
CA LEU A 279 31.56 -17.09 -28.42
C LEU A 279 32.10 -17.04 -29.87
N GLU A 280 33.02 -16.13 -30.20
CA GLU A 280 33.65 -16.02 -31.54
C GLU A 280 34.24 -17.34 -32.07
N PRO A 281 35.05 -18.11 -31.29
CA PRO A 281 35.64 -19.36 -31.78
C PRO A 281 34.67 -20.56 -31.71
N VAL A 282 33.42 -20.36 -31.27
CA VAL A 282 32.42 -21.44 -31.11
C VAL A 282 31.62 -21.60 -32.40
N ALA A 283 31.42 -22.84 -32.83
CA ALA A 283 30.57 -23.17 -33.98
C ALA A 283 29.16 -22.61 -33.82
N GLU A 284 28.54 -22.14 -34.91
CA GLU A 284 27.26 -21.41 -34.88
C GLU A 284 26.15 -22.20 -34.17
N GLU A 285 26.12 -23.53 -34.37
CA GLU A 285 25.15 -24.44 -33.78
C GLU A 285 25.29 -24.57 -32.26
N GLN A 286 26.48 -24.28 -31.71
CA GLN A 286 26.81 -24.37 -30.29
C GLN A 286 26.76 -23.02 -29.57
N LYS A 287 26.61 -21.90 -30.28
CA LYS A 287 26.68 -20.55 -29.67
C LYS A 287 25.61 -20.31 -28.62
N SER A 288 24.40 -20.84 -28.81
CA SER A 288 23.31 -20.74 -27.81
C SER A 288 23.66 -21.47 -26.51
N GLU A 289 24.24 -22.66 -26.60
CA GLU A 289 24.72 -23.43 -25.46
C GLU A 289 25.91 -22.74 -24.79
N ALA A 290 26.91 -22.31 -25.56
CA ALA A 290 28.06 -21.56 -25.07
C ALA A 290 27.65 -20.28 -24.34
N GLY A 291 26.63 -19.57 -24.84
CA GLY A 291 26.06 -18.40 -24.16
C GLY A 291 25.54 -18.72 -22.76
N LYS A 292 24.84 -19.85 -22.58
CA LYS A 292 24.36 -20.31 -21.27
C LYS A 292 25.50 -20.74 -20.35
N LEU A 293 26.51 -21.41 -20.89
CA LEU A 293 27.70 -21.82 -20.14
C LEU A 293 28.53 -20.62 -19.69
N PHE A 294 28.61 -19.57 -20.52
CA PHE A 294 29.20 -18.28 -20.13
C PHE A 294 28.43 -17.64 -18.96
N ASP A 295 27.09 -17.64 -19.01
CA ASP A 295 26.28 -17.11 -17.90
C ASP A 295 26.45 -17.95 -16.62
N THR A 296 26.62 -19.27 -16.75
CA THR A 296 26.96 -20.18 -15.63
C THR A 296 28.34 -19.88 -15.05
N LEU A 297 29.34 -19.62 -15.91
CA LEU A 297 30.69 -19.22 -15.48
C LEU A 297 30.65 -17.88 -14.73
N LYS A 298 29.90 -16.89 -15.24
CA LYS A 298 29.69 -15.60 -14.59
C LYS A 298 29.14 -15.77 -13.17
N GLU A 299 28.10 -16.59 -13.01
CA GLU A 299 27.56 -16.93 -11.68
C GLU A 299 28.61 -17.62 -10.80
N ARG A 300 29.34 -18.61 -11.32
CA ARG A 300 30.37 -19.31 -10.55
C ARG A 300 31.48 -18.37 -10.08
N ILE A 301 31.95 -17.44 -10.93
CA ILE A 301 32.94 -16.42 -10.54
C ILE A 301 32.40 -15.57 -9.40
N PHE A 302 31.18 -15.06 -9.52
CA PHE A 302 30.54 -14.27 -8.47
C PHE A 302 30.49 -15.03 -7.14
N ARG A 303 30.08 -16.30 -7.16
CA ARG A 303 29.99 -17.14 -5.94
C ARG A 303 31.36 -17.46 -5.36
N ASP A 304 32.37 -17.73 -6.20
CA ASP A 304 33.75 -17.96 -5.77
C ASP A 304 34.29 -16.73 -5.01
N GLU A 305 34.09 -15.52 -5.55
CA GLU A 305 34.56 -14.28 -4.90
C GLU A 305 33.88 -14.04 -3.54
N MET A 306 32.58 -14.33 -3.43
CA MET A 306 31.84 -14.19 -2.17
C MET A 306 32.26 -15.19 -1.10
N LEU A 307 32.32 -16.46 -1.47
CA LEU A 307 32.45 -17.56 -0.52
C LEU A 307 33.90 -17.89 -0.20
N LYS A 308 34.81 -17.77 -1.18
CA LYS A 308 36.23 -18.10 -1.02
C LYS A 308 37.07 -16.86 -0.77
N ASP A 309 36.93 -15.84 -1.62
CA ASP A 309 37.78 -14.65 -1.56
C ASP A 309 37.26 -13.60 -0.57
N ARG A 310 36.02 -13.79 -0.07
CA ARG A 310 35.33 -12.88 0.87
C ARG A 310 35.28 -11.44 0.35
N ARG A 311 35.09 -11.28 -0.97
CA ARG A 311 35.14 -9.99 -1.68
C ARG A 311 33.84 -9.73 -2.43
N ARG A 312 33.34 -8.49 -2.37
CA ARG A 312 32.21 -8.03 -3.19
C ARG A 312 32.68 -7.47 -4.55
N PRO A 313 31.85 -7.53 -5.61
CA PRO A 313 32.17 -6.92 -6.90
C PRO A 313 32.58 -5.46 -6.81
N ASP A 314 31.95 -4.69 -5.92
CA ASP A 314 32.24 -3.28 -5.68
C ASP A 314 33.28 -3.02 -4.57
N GLY A 315 33.88 -4.08 -4.01
CA GLY A 315 34.92 -3.99 -3.00
C GLY A 315 34.43 -3.65 -1.59
N ARG A 316 33.12 -3.49 -1.36
CA ARG A 316 32.56 -3.23 -0.04
C ARG A 316 32.76 -4.38 0.93
N ALA A 317 32.77 -4.08 2.23
CA ALA A 317 32.56 -5.11 3.24
C ALA A 317 31.13 -5.69 3.16
N PHE A 318 30.93 -6.86 3.76
CA PHE A 318 29.64 -7.57 3.70
C PHE A 318 28.53 -6.88 4.48
N ASP A 319 28.88 -6.07 5.48
CA ASP A 319 27.96 -5.26 6.29
C ASP A 319 27.91 -3.77 5.87
N GLU A 320 28.64 -3.40 4.82
CA GLU A 320 28.75 -2.02 4.36
C GLU A 320 27.62 -1.62 3.41
N ILE A 321 27.06 -0.43 3.66
CA ILE A 321 26.00 0.20 2.88
C ILE A 321 26.61 1.16 1.87
N ARG A 322 26.03 1.25 0.67
CA ARG A 322 26.46 2.22 -0.34
C ARG A 322 26.26 3.65 0.15
N LYS A 323 26.96 4.60 -0.49
CA LYS A 323 26.80 6.03 -0.24
C LYS A 323 25.33 6.43 -0.35
N ILE A 324 24.85 7.22 0.62
CA ILE A 324 23.47 7.74 0.64
C ILE A 324 23.52 9.26 0.49
N GLU A 325 22.69 9.77 -0.42
CA GLU A 325 22.44 11.19 -0.65
C GLU A 325 20.92 11.43 -0.57
N ILE A 326 20.54 12.52 0.09
CA ILE A 326 19.14 12.83 0.39
C ILE A 326 18.91 14.31 0.15
N GLU A 327 17.91 14.60 -0.67
CA GLU A 327 17.39 15.94 -0.88
C GLU A 327 15.88 15.95 -0.61
N THR A 328 15.38 17.01 0.04
CA THR A 328 13.95 17.24 0.29
C THR A 328 13.49 18.50 -0.42
N SER A 329 12.18 18.64 -0.68
CA SER A 329 11.61 19.79 -1.40
C SER A 329 12.18 19.99 -2.81
N VAL A 330 12.52 18.89 -3.49
CA VAL A 330 13.13 18.90 -4.83
C VAL A 330 12.17 19.37 -5.93
N LEU A 331 10.85 19.26 -5.71
CA LEU A 331 9.83 19.70 -6.66
C LEU A 331 9.08 20.94 -6.12
N PRO A 332 9.02 22.07 -6.86
CA PRO A 332 8.48 23.32 -6.34
C PRO A 332 6.98 23.35 -6.02
N ARG A 333 6.18 22.49 -6.66
CA ARG A 333 4.71 22.55 -6.62
C ARG A 333 4.06 21.38 -5.88
N THR A 334 4.82 20.35 -5.55
CA THR A 334 4.27 19.20 -4.84
C THR A 334 4.04 19.54 -3.37
N HIS A 335 3.22 18.75 -2.68
CA HIS A 335 2.97 19.02 -1.26
C HIS A 335 4.19 18.61 -0.42
N GLY A 336 4.82 17.50 -0.78
CA GLY A 336 6.17 17.15 -0.33
C GLY A 336 6.90 16.37 -1.41
N SER A 337 8.23 16.45 -1.41
CA SER A 337 9.06 15.68 -2.34
C SER A 337 10.42 15.34 -1.73
N ALA A 338 10.97 14.20 -2.14
CA ALA A 338 12.31 13.79 -1.77
C ALA A 338 13.00 13.08 -2.93
N LEU A 339 14.30 13.31 -3.09
CA LEU A 339 15.18 12.49 -3.91
C LEU A 339 16.06 11.70 -2.96
N PHE A 340 15.86 10.39 -2.93
CA PHE A 340 16.67 9.47 -2.13
C PHE A 340 17.56 8.66 -3.06
N THR A 341 18.88 8.78 -2.89
CA THR A 341 19.87 8.04 -3.67
C THR A 341 20.72 7.18 -2.75
N ARG A 342 20.86 5.89 -3.06
CA ARG A 342 21.75 4.95 -2.38
C ARG A 342 22.56 4.16 -3.40
N GLY A 343 23.83 4.52 -3.57
CA GLY A 343 24.63 4.10 -4.73
C GLY A 343 23.92 4.48 -6.03
N GLU A 344 23.82 3.54 -6.97
CA GLU A 344 23.11 3.70 -8.25
C GLU A 344 21.62 3.28 -8.15
N THR A 345 21.00 3.50 -7.00
CA THR A 345 19.55 3.36 -6.83
C THR A 345 18.98 4.70 -6.39
N GLN A 346 18.15 5.31 -7.23
CA GLN A 346 17.58 6.63 -7.00
C GLN A 346 16.06 6.58 -7.13
N ALA A 347 15.37 7.09 -6.11
CA ALA A 347 13.93 7.24 -6.10
C ALA A 347 13.56 8.70 -5.91
N LEU A 348 12.84 9.27 -6.89
CA LEU A 348 12.14 10.53 -6.74
C LEU A 348 10.74 10.22 -6.19
N VAL A 349 10.47 10.68 -4.98
CA VAL A 349 9.22 10.36 -4.28
C VAL A 349 8.44 11.62 -3.97
N THR A 350 7.16 11.62 -4.34
CA THR A 350 6.25 12.74 -4.16
C THR A 350 5.12 12.37 -3.21
N ALA A 351 4.78 13.26 -2.30
CA ALA A 351 3.58 13.20 -1.48
C ALA A 351 2.55 14.22 -1.94
N THR A 352 1.31 13.76 -2.10
CA THR A 352 0.15 14.57 -2.43
C THR A 352 -0.94 14.34 -1.38
N LEU A 353 -1.53 15.44 -0.91
CA LEU A 353 -2.59 15.47 0.10
C LEU A 353 -3.90 15.82 -0.59
N GLY A 354 -4.93 15.04 -0.36
CA GLY A 354 -6.26 15.20 -0.94
C GLY A 354 -7.36 15.19 0.12
N THR A 355 -8.60 15.36 -0.33
CA THR A 355 -9.80 15.29 0.51
C THR A 355 -10.38 13.86 0.49
N LYS A 356 -11.47 13.64 1.23
CA LYS A 356 -12.18 12.35 1.27
C LYS A 356 -12.65 11.87 -0.10
N ASP A 357 -12.97 12.78 -1.02
CA ASP A 357 -13.32 12.44 -2.42
C ASP A 357 -12.17 11.79 -3.20
N ASP A 358 -10.94 12.07 -2.81
CA ASP A 358 -9.74 11.55 -3.47
C ASP A 358 -9.38 10.13 -2.96
N GLU A 359 -10.12 9.59 -1.98
CA GLU A 359 -9.94 8.20 -1.54
C GLU A 359 -10.25 7.23 -2.67
N GLN A 360 -9.41 6.21 -2.78
CA GLN A 360 -9.65 5.16 -3.75
C GLN A 360 -10.74 4.22 -3.21
N ARG A 361 -11.90 4.19 -3.86
CA ARG A 361 -12.90 3.14 -3.62
C ARG A 361 -12.35 1.79 -4.06
N ILE A 362 -12.45 0.80 -3.19
CA ILE A 362 -11.99 -0.56 -3.45
C ILE A 362 -13.15 -1.53 -3.28
N GLU A 363 -13.15 -2.56 -4.12
CA GLU A 363 -14.14 -3.63 -4.09
C GLU A 363 -13.39 -4.92 -3.74
N LEU A 364 -13.25 -5.17 -2.44
CA LEU A 364 -12.60 -6.37 -1.89
C LEU A 364 -13.64 -7.37 -1.39
N LEU A 365 -13.21 -8.60 -1.12
CA LEU A 365 -14.02 -9.61 -0.44
C LEU A 365 -14.24 -9.29 1.04
N ASP A 366 -13.30 -8.58 1.69
CA ASP A 366 -13.50 -8.02 3.03
C ASP A 366 -14.60 -6.93 2.96
N PRO A 367 -15.77 -7.13 3.61
CA PRO A 367 -16.87 -6.18 3.55
C PRO A 367 -16.60 -4.88 4.31
N SER A 368 -15.61 -4.87 5.20
CA SER A 368 -15.29 -3.71 6.05
C SER A 368 -14.31 -2.73 5.38
N GLU A 369 -13.65 -3.15 4.29
CA GLU A 369 -12.76 -2.30 3.50
C GLU A 369 -13.44 -1.83 2.22
N THR A 370 -13.87 -0.57 2.20
CA THR A 370 -14.62 0.02 1.06
C THR A 370 -13.86 1.16 0.39
N SER A 371 -12.87 1.75 1.08
CA SER A 371 -12.00 2.79 0.55
C SER A 371 -10.58 2.67 1.10
N LYS A 372 -9.66 3.36 0.44
CA LYS A 372 -8.25 3.42 0.79
C LYS A 372 -7.80 4.88 0.87
N ARG A 373 -7.53 5.34 2.09
CA ARG A 373 -7.06 6.71 2.40
C ARG A 373 -5.57 6.92 2.12
N PHE A 374 -4.75 5.88 2.29
CA PHE A 374 -3.31 5.92 2.04
C PHE A 374 -2.98 5.03 0.85
N MET A 375 -2.37 5.60 -0.19
CA MET A 375 -2.02 4.90 -1.43
C MET A 375 -0.55 5.13 -1.76
N LEU A 376 0.16 4.07 -2.11
CA LEU A 376 1.52 4.18 -2.66
C LEU A 376 1.60 3.56 -4.04
N HIS A 377 1.88 4.40 -5.03
CA HIS A 377 2.15 3.98 -6.40
C HIS A 377 3.66 3.96 -6.65
N TYR A 378 4.13 2.89 -7.26
CA TYR A 378 5.52 2.68 -7.59
C TYR A 378 5.64 2.51 -9.11
N ASN A 379 6.55 3.26 -9.72
CA ASN A 379 6.81 3.22 -11.15
C ASN A 379 8.29 2.86 -11.41
N PHE A 380 8.51 1.98 -12.39
CA PHE A 380 9.84 1.53 -12.80
C PHE A 380 10.03 1.75 -14.30
N PRO A 381 10.31 2.98 -14.73
CA PRO A 381 10.51 3.29 -16.14
C PRO A 381 11.76 2.58 -16.68
N PRO A 382 11.78 2.18 -17.96
CA PRO A 382 12.87 1.36 -18.52
C PRO A 382 14.22 2.10 -18.55
N PHE A 383 14.21 3.43 -18.62
CA PHE A 383 15.44 4.22 -18.54
C PHE A 383 16.17 4.06 -17.21
N SER A 384 15.48 3.66 -16.13
CA SER A 384 16.09 3.48 -14.80
C SER A 384 17.12 2.35 -14.73
N VAL A 385 17.12 1.47 -15.75
CA VAL A 385 18.11 0.41 -15.95
C VAL A 385 18.87 0.57 -17.26
N GLY A 386 18.71 1.69 -17.97
CA GLY A 386 19.36 1.96 -19.25
C GLY A 386 18.74 1.21 -20.44
N GLU A 387 17.50 0.73 -20.32
CA GLU A 387 16.84 -0.06 -21.37
C GLU A 387 15.76 0.73 -22.13
N VAL A 388 15.37 0.22 -23.30
CA VAL A 388 14.22 0.70 -24.08
C VAL A 388 13.06 -0.26 -23.86
N GLY A 389 11.88 0.27 -23.49
CA GLY A 389 10.70 -0.53 -23.24
C GLY A 389 9.40 0.23 -23.49
N PHE A 390 8.29 -0.51 -23.61
CA PHE A 390 6.97 0.10 -23.75
C PHE A 390 6.49 0.68 -22.40
N MET A 391 6.08 1.95 -22.41
CA MET A 391 5.40 2.58 -21.28
C MET A 391 3.93 2.16 -21.24
N ARG A 392 3.64 1.00 -20.62
CA ARG A 392 2.28 0.50 -20.37
C ARG A 392 1.84 0.87 -18.94
N GLY A 393 0.67 0.37 -18.51
CA GLY A 393 0.29 0.44 -17.10
C GLY A 393 1.19 -0.43 -16.21
N ALA A 394 1.15 -0.17 -14.91
CA ALA A 394 1.99 -0.85 -13.92
C ALA A 394 1.89 -2.38 -14.02
N GLY A 395 3.03 -3.04 -14.15
CA GLY A 395 3.15 -4.48 -14.16
C GLY A 395 3.04 -5.10 -12.77
N ARG A 396 3.01 -6.43 -12.72
CA ARG A 396 2.95 -7.18 -11.44
C ARG A 396 4.11 -6.83 -10.51
N ARG A 397 5.32 -6.61 -11.06
CA ARG A 397 6.51 -6.26 -10.26
C ARG A 397 6.33 -4.95 -9.52
N GLU A 398 5.93 -3.92 -10.25
CA GLU A 398 5.70 -2.56 -9.75
C GLU A 398 4.61 -2.53 -8.68
N ILE A 399 3.47 -3.18 -8.94
CA ILE A 399 2.37 -3.29 -7.96
C ILE A 399 2.83 -3.95 -6.66
N GLY A 400 3.59 -5.05 -6.74
CA GLY A 400 4.08 -5.72 -5.52
C GLY A 400 5.16 -4.94 -4.77
N HIS A 401 6.02 -4.18 -5.46
CA HIS A 401 6.97 -3.28 -4.80
C HIS A 401 6.25 -2.10 -4.12
N GLY A 402 5.25 -1.53 -4.79
CA GLY A 402 4.39 -0.49 -4.23
C GLY A 402 3.68 -0.98 -2.96
N ALA A 403 3.04 -2.15 -3.02
CA ALA A 403 2.36 -2.73 -1.86
C ALA A 403 3.30 -3.06 -0.69
N LEU A 404 4.54 -3.50 -0.96
CA LEU A 404 5.54 -3.71 0.09
C LEU A 404 5.91 -2.39 0.79
N ALA A 405 6.16 -1.34 0.00
CA ALA A 405 6.51 -0.02 0.55
C ALA A 405 5.32 0.62 1.27
N GLU A 406 4.11 0.46 0.74
CA GLU A 406 2.88 0.90 1.39
C GLU A 406 2.71 0.22 2.75
N ARG A 407 2.81 -1.12 2.79
CA ARG A 407 2.67 -1.89 4.02
C ARG A 407 3.70 -1.48 5.08
N ALA A 408 4.93 -1.16 4.66
CA ALA A 408 5.97 -0.68 5.55
C ALA A 408 5.62 0.67 6.22
N LEU A 409 4.88 1.54 5.52
CA LEU A 409 4.53 2.87 5.99
C LEU A 409 3.18 2.91 6.71
N SER A 410 2.24 2.03 6.37
CA SER A 410 0.90 2.01 6.99
C SER A 410 0.94 1.94 8.52
N ALA A 411 1.98 1.35 9.11
CA ALA A 411 2.19 1.29 10.56
C ALA A 411 2.52 2.63 11.23
N VAL A 412 2.86 3.67 10.44
CA VAL A 412 3.20 5.01 10.91
C VAL A 412 2.34 6.10 10.27
N ILE A 413 1.32 5.74 9.49
CA ILE A 413 0.38 6.74 8.97
C ILE A 413 -0.56 7.16 10.10
N PRO A 414 -0.71 8.48 10.37
CA PRO A 414 -1.59 8.97 11.43
C PRO A 414 -3.05 8.62 11.14
N GLU A 415 -3.85 8.48 12.20
CA GLU A 415 -5.29 8.26 12.09
C GLU A 415 -5.99 9.43 11.37
N GLU A 416 -7.15 9.19 10.78
CA GLU A 416 -7.93 10.22 10.08
C GLU A 416 -8.30 11.38 11.02
N LYS A 417 -8.60 11.08 12.29
CA LYS A 417 -8.93 12.08 13.30
C LYS A 417 -7.79 13.07 13.57
N GLU A 418 -6.54 12.59 13.50
CA GLU A 418 -5.35 13.40 13.73
C GLU A 418 -4.91 14.12 12.46
N PHE A 419 -5.05 13.46 11.31
CA PHE A 419 -4.65 13.99 10.03
C PHE A 419 -5.70 13.67 8.94
N PRO A 420 -6.76 14.49 8.81
CA PRO A 420 -7.93 14.21 7.98
C PRO A 420 -7.69 14.48 6.48
N TYR A 421 -6.62 13.88 5.95
CA TYR A 421 -6.22 13.95 4.56
C TYR A 421 -6.12 12.56 3.96
N THR A 422 -6.51 12.46 2.71
CA THR A 422 -6.11 11.37 1.83
C THR A 422 -4.67 11.58 1.42
N ILE A 423 -3.86 10.53 1.44
CA ILE A 423 -2.42 10.61 1.19
C ILE A 423 -2.10 9.72 0.00
N ARG A 424 -1.55 10.32 -1.06
CA ARG A 424 -1.00 9.61 -2.20
C ARG A 424 0.50 9.81 -2.27
N ILE A 425 1.22 8.70 -2.29
CA ILE A 425 2.65 8.64 -2.56
C ILE A 425 2.86 8.11 -3.97
N VAL A 426 3.77 8.75 -4.71
CA VAL A 426 4.27 8.23 -5.98
C VAL A 426 5.78 8.15 -5.89
N SER A 427 6.33 6.96 -6.08
CA SER A 427 7.77 6.71 -6.16
C SER A 427 8.15 6.39 -7.60
N ASP A 428 8.84 7.33 -8.25
CA ASP A 428 9.41 7.15 -9.58
C ASP A 428 10.88 6.76 -9.44
N ILE A 429 11.22 5.55 -9.90
CA ILE A 429 12.60 5.07 -9.87
C ILE A 429 13.36 5.65 -11.05
N LEU A 430 14.39 6.44 -10.74
CA LEU A 430 15.21 7.11 -11.75
C LEU A 430 16.47 6.33 -12.09
N GLU A 431 17.00 5.58 -11.12
CA GLU A 431 18.13 4.66 -11.27
C GLU A 431 17.88 3.41 -10.43
N SER A 432 18.31 2.24 -10.90
CA SER A 432 18.18 1.00 -10.14
C SER A 432 19.37 0.07 -10.30
N ASN A 433 20.15 -0.07 -9.23
CA ASN A 433 21.14 -1.12 -9.06
C ASN A 433 21.02 -1.84 -7.72
N GLY A 434 19.84 -1.84 -7.09
CA GLY A 434 19.62 -2.58 -5.85
C GLY A 434 18.43 -2.05 -5.07
N SER A 435 17.46 -2.93 -4.82
CA SER A 435 16.25 -2.70 -4.02
C SER A 435 15.68 -1.28 -4.03
N SER A 436 15.23 -0.87 -5.21
CA SER A 436 14.46 0.35 -5.41
C SER A 436 13.19 0.40 -4.55
N SER A 437 12.59 -0.73 -4.17
CA SER A 437 11.46 -0.76 -3.24
C SER A 437 11.81 -0.25 -1.84
N MET A 438 13.02 -0.52 -1.35
CA MET A 438 13.48 0.01 -0.07
C MET A 438 13.91 1.47 -0.17
N ALA A 439 14.42 1.91 -1.33
CA ALA A 439 14.61 3.32 -1.63
C ALA A 439 13.27 4.08 -1.63
N SER A 440 12.20 3.47 -2.16
CA SER A 440 10.84 4.03 -2.10
C SER A 440 10.34 4.22 -0.67
N VAL A 441 10.59 3.26 0.25
CA VAL A 441 10.21 3.42 1.68
C VAL A 441 10.92 4.62 2.30
N CYS A 442 12.23 4.74 2.07
CA CYS A 442 13.00 5.86 2.60
C CYS A 442 12.54 7.20 2.00
N GLY A 443 12.43 7.28 0.67
CA GLY A 443 11.97 8.49 -0.03
C GLY A 443 10.54 8.88 0.32
N ALA A 444 9.65 7.90 0.52
CA ALA A 444 8.26 8.15 0.94
C ALA A 444 8.19 8.68 2.37
N THR A 445 8.99 8.15 3.29
CA THR A 445 9.10 8.72 4.65
C THR A 445 9.53 10.18 4.59
N LEU A 446 10.58 10.48 3.81
CA LEU A 446 11.08 11.84 3.64
C LEU A 446 10.05 12.76 3.00
N SER A 447 9.34 12.32 1.96
CA SER A 447 8.33 13.14 1.28
C SER A 447 7.07 13.37 2.14
N LEU A 448 6.69 12.40 2.98
CA LEU A 448 5.64 12.57 4.01
C LEU A 448 6.04 13.63 5.05
N MET A 449 7.27 13.54 5.57
CA MET A 449 7.80 14.51 6.53
C MET A 449 7.91 15.91 5.89
N ASP A 450 8.38 15.99 4.64
CA ASP A 450 8.46 17.22 3.87
C ASP A 450 7.07 17.84 3.61
N ALA A 451 6.04 17.01 3.39
CA ALA A 451 4.66 17.44 3.25
C ALA A 451 3.99 17.87 4.55
N GLY A 452 4.65 17.71 5.70
CA GLY A 452 4.11 18.02 7.02
C GLY A 452 3.13 16.97 7.55
N VAL A 453 3.19 15.73 7.05
CA VAL A 453 2.39 14.62 7.61
C VAL A 453 2.99 14.24 8.98
N PRO A 454 2.20 14.25 10.07
CA PRO A 454 2.69 14.00 11.42
C PRO A 454 2.88 12.50 11.69
N ILE A 455 3.78 11.85 10.94
CA ILE A 455 4.14 10.45 11.22
C ILE A 455 4.84 10.36 12.59
N PRO A 456 4.52 9.37 13.44
CA PRO A 456 5.06 9.26 14.80
C PRO A 456 6.54 8.85 14.80
N ALA A 457 7.02 8.19 13.74
CA ALA A 457 8.42 7.81 13.58
C ALA A 457 8.78 7.63 12.09
N PRO A 458 10.02 7.96 11.68
CA PRO A 458 10.50 7.67 10.34
C PRO A 458 10.75 6.17 10.13
N VAL A 459 10.48 5.69 8.91
CA VAL A 459 10.69 4.30 8.50
C VAL A 459 11.79 4.23 7.43
N ALA A 460 12.77 3.35 7.61
CA ALA A 460 13.78 3.07 6.60
C ALA A 460 13.72 1.61 6.15
N GLY A 461 14.15 1.38 4.92
CA GLY A 461 14.23 0.06 4.31
C GLY A 461 15.65 -0.34 3.92
N ILE A 462 15.97 -1.62 4.08
CA ILE A 462 17.22 -2.23 3.61
C ILE A 462 16.95 -3.55 2.90
N ALA A 463 17.74 -3.84 1.87
CA ALA A 463 17.77 -5.15 1.24
C ALA A 463 19.05 -5.89 1.61
N MET A 464 18.90 -7.17 1.80
CA MET A 464 19.89 -8.08 2.33
C MET A 464 19.93 -9.32 1.45
N GLY A 465 21.09 -9.95 1.35
CA GLY A 465 21.28 -11.18 0.59
C GLY A 465 22.00 -12.24 1.41
N LEU A 466 21.87 -13.48 0.97
CA LEU A 466 22.64 -14.62 1.45
C LEU A 466 23.17 -15.39 0.26
N VAL A 467 24.48 -15.65 0.23
CA VAL A 467 25.10 -16.62 -0.67
C VAL A 467 25.55 -17.80 0.19
N LYS A 468 25.27 -19.03 -0.23
CA LYS A 468 25.50 -20.26 0.54
C LYS A 468 25.83 -21.45 -0.37
N GLU A 469 26.94 -22.13 -0.10
CA GLU A 469 27.31 -23.40 -0.74
C GLU A 469 27.89 -24.36 0.30
N GLY A 470 27.26 -25.53 0.46
CA GLY A 470 27.58 -26.43 1.58
C GLY A 470 27.41 -25.71 2.92
N ASP A 471 28.43 -25.72 3.77
CA ASP A 471 28.44 -25.00 5.06
C ASP A 471 28.92 -23.54 4.95
N ALA A 472 29.58 -23.16 3.85
CA ALA A 472 30.05 -21.80 3.65
C ALA A 472 28.88 -20.87 3.31
N TYR A 473 28.84 -19.69 3.95
CA TYR A 473 27.85 -18.66 3.63
C TYR A 473 28.36 -17.24 3.87
N ALA A 474 27.67 -16.28 3.25
CA ALA A 474 27.91 -14.85 3.35
C ALA A 474 26.58 -14.09 3.43
N VAL A 475 26.37 -13.32 4.51
CA VAL A 475 25.24 -12.40 4.64
C VAL A 475 25.67 -11.02 4.14
N LEU A 476 24.94 -10.49 3.16
CA LEU A 476 25.26 -9.26 2.45
C LEU A 476 24.27 -8.16 2.82
N THR A 477 24.78 -6.97 3.17
CA THR A 477 24.01 -5.75 3.41
C THR A 477 23.97 -4.88 2.17
N ASP A 478 22.80 -4.29 1.92
CA ASP A 478 22.56 -3.37 0.81
C ASP A 478 22.97 -3.97 -0.53
N ILE A 479 22.31 -5.08 -0.87
CA ILE A 479 22.64 -5.85 -2.09
C ILE A 479 22.43 -5.03 -3.37
N ALA A 480 23.36 -5.21 -4.29
CA ALA A 480 23.29 -4.71 -5.65
C ALA A 480 22.47 -5.66 -6.56
N GLY A 481 22.15 -5.23 -7.79
CA GLY A 481 21.33 -6.02 -8.72
C GLY A 481 21.93 -7.41 -9.04
N ALA A 482 23.25 -7.48 -9.23
CA ALA A 482 23.94 -8.75 -9.44
C ALA A 482 23.90 -9.66 -8.20
N GLU A 483 24.06 -9.07 -7.01
CA GLU A 483 24.03 -9.80 -5.74
C GLU A 483 22.62 -10.35 -5.45
N ASP A 484 21.55 -9.61 -5.76
CA ASP A 484 20.16 -10.09 -5.71
C ASP A 484 19.92 -11.28 -6.64
N HIS A 485 20.41 -11.17 -7.88
CA HIS A 485 20.23 -12.20 -8.89
C HIS A 485 20.89 -13.54 -8.49
N TYR A 486 22.15 -13.49 -8.03
CA TYR A 486 22.96 -14.68 -7.71
C TYR A 486 22.89 -15.12 -6.23
N SER A 487 22.17 -14.38 -5.37
CA SER A 487 21.94 -14.81 -3.99
C SER A 487 20.95 -15.96 -3.90
N ASP A 488 21.14 -16.78 -2.88
CA ASP A 488 20.31 -17.93 -2.52
C ASP A 488 19.12 -17.54 -1.63
N MET A 489 19.20 -16.37 -1.00
CA MET A 489 18.07 -15.72 -0.35
C MET A 489 18.23 -14.21 -0.49
N ASP A 490 17.15 -13.54 -0.88
CA ASP A 490 17.04 -12.09 -0.79
C ASP A 490 15.93 -11.74 0.20
N PHE A 491 16.17 -10.76 1.06
CA PHE A 491 15.14 -10.27 1.95
C PHE A 491 15.24 -8.77 2.17
N LYS A 492 14.09 -8.18 2.44
CA LYS A 492 13.87 -6.74 2.53
C LYS A 492 13.24 -6.48 3.88
N VAL A 493 13.89 -5.65 4.68
CA VAL A 493 13.43 -5.29 6.02
C VAL A 493 13.19 -3.79 6.04
N ALA A 494 11.97 -3.40 6.41
CA ALA A 494 11.62 -2.02 6.67
C ALA A 494 11.12 -1.86 8.10
N GLY A 495 11.36 -0.69 8.69
CA GLY A 495 10.95 -0.42 10.05
C GLY A 495 11.46 0.90 10.59
N THR A 496 11.03 1.19 11.81
CA THR A 496 11.49 2.33 12.60
C THR A 496 12.71 1.90 13.44
N ARG A 497 13.14 2.78 14.36
CA ARG A 497 14.15 2.42 15.37
C ARG A 497 13.66 1.39 16.38
N THR A 498 12.35 1.32 16.62
CA THR A 498 11.76 0.49 17.67
C THR A 498 11.41 -0.91 17.17
N GLY A 499 11.16 -1.08 15.87
CA GLY A 499 10.86 -2.39 15.31
C GLY A 499 10.63 -2.39 13.80
N ILE A 500 10.43 -3.58 13.28
CA ILE A 500 10.07 -3.90 11.90
C ILE A 500 8.63 -3.48 11.65
N THR A 501 8.38 -2.87 10.49
CA THR A 501 7.04 -2.59 9.98
C THR A 501 6.69 -3.46 8.78
N ALA A 502 7.67 -3.88 7.99
CA ALA A 502 7.48 -4.90 6.95
C ALA A 502 8.72 -5.76 6.76
N LEU A 503 8.48 -7.03 6.41
CA LEU A 503 9.51 -8.00 6.02
C LEU A 503 9.04 -8.73 4.76
N GLN A 504 9.91 -8.84 3.77
CA GLN A 504 9.72 -9.70 2.61
C GLN A 504 10.96 -10.57 2.44
N MET A 505 10.80 -11.86 2.21
CA MET A 505 11.90 -12.81 2.05
C MET A 505 11.56 -13.81 0.96
N ASP A 506 12.52 -14.08 0.10
CA ASP A 506 12.47 -15.13 -0.91
C ASP A 506 13.74 -15.99 -0.77
N ILE A 507 13.55 -17.29 -0.57
CA ILE A 507 14.61 -18.27 -0.35
C ILE A 507 14.59 -19.26 -1.50
N LYS A 508 15.71 -19.37 -2.22
CA LYS A 508 15.90 -20.24 -3.38
C LYS A 508 16.55 -21.58 -3.01
N VAL A 509 17.18 -21.68 -1.84
CA VAL A 509 17.87 -22.90 -1.38
C VAL A 509 17.25 -23.50 -0.12
N PRO A 510 17.26 -24.83 0.04
CA PRO A 510 16.88 -25.43 1.31
C PRO A 510 17.88 -25.08 2.43
N ASN A 511 17.45 -25.24 3.68
CA ASN A 511 18.32 -25.21 4.87
C ASN A 511 18.90 -23.84 5.27
N VAL A 512 18.18 -22.75 5.04
CA VAL A 512 18.45 -21.49 5.77
C VAL A 512 18.00 -21.68 7.23
N THR A 513 18.96 -21.82 8.14
CA THR A 513 18.67 -22.15 9.55
C THR A 513 18.15 -20.93 10.31
N HIS A 514 17.46 -21.17 11.42
CA HIS A 514 17.04 -20.11 12.33
C HIS A 514 18.21 -19.22 12.79
N ALA A 515 19.39 -19.80 13.01
CA ALA A 515 20.59 -19.05 13.39
C ALA A 515 21.03 -18.06 12.30
N ILE A 516 21.03 -18.50 11.02
CA ILE A 516 21.36 -17.63 9.87
C ILE A 516 20.32 -16.51 9.75
N LEU A 517 19.03 -16.81 9.88
CA LEU A 517 17.97 -15.80 9.84
C LEU A 517 18.15 -14.75 10.95
N LYS A 518 18.49 -15.19 12.16
CA LYS A 518 18.74 -14.30 13.30
C LYS A 518 19.93 -13.39 13.08
N GLU A 519 21.05 -13.93 12.59
CA GLU A 519 22.23 -13.15 12.22
C GLU A 519 21.87 -12.10 11.16
N ALA A 520 21.16 -12.52 10.11
CA ALA A 520 20.80 -11.67 8.99
C ALA A 520 19.84 -10.54 9.40
N LEU A 521 18.86 -10.80 10.26
CA LEU A 521 17.96 -9.78 10.79
C LEU A 521 18.67 -8.78 11.71
N GLU A 522 19.64 -9.22 12.52
CA GLU A 522 20.42 -8.29 13.36
C GLU A 522 21.32 -7.39 12.50
N GLN A 523 21.94 -7.95 11.46
CA GLN A 523 22.70 -7.15 10.49
C GLN A 523 21.80 -6.16 9.75
N ALA A 524 20.59 -6.57 9.36
CA ALA A 524 19.58 -5.70 8.75
C ALA A 524 19.12 -4.59 9.71
N ARG A 525 18.95 -4.88 11.01
CA ARG A 525 18.58 -3.89 12.04
C ARG A 525 19.63 -2.79 12.16
N LYS A 526 20.92 -3.15 12.23
CA LYS A 526 22.02 -2.17 12.26
C LYS A 526 22.01 -1.30 11.02
N ALA A 527 21.82 -1.90 9.84
CA ALA A 527 21.78 -1.17 8.58
C ALA A 527 20.57 -0.22 8.48
N ARG A 528 19.40 -0.66 8.93
CA ARG A 528 18.18 0.15 9.03
C ARG A 528 18.39 1.38 9.90
N ILE A 529 19.02 1.21 11.07
CA ILE A 529 19.34 2.31 11.99
C ILE A 529 20.30 3.32 11.35
N PHE A 530 21.35 2.84 10.68
CA PHE A 530 22.29 3.71 9.97
C PHE A 530 21.58 4.57 8.91
N ILE A 531 20.66 3.98 8.14
CA ILE A 531 19.89 4.72 7.13
C ILE A 531 18.96 5.74 7.79
N LEU A 532 18.31 5.37 8.90
CA LEU A 532 17.49 6.31 9.69
C LEU A 532 18.33 7.49 10.20
N ASP A 533 19.57 7.27 10.62
CA ASP A 533 20.47 8.35 11.04
C ASP A 533 20.76 9.32 9.88
N LYS A 534 21.01 8.79 8.67
CA LYS A 534 21.18 9.61 7.45
C LYS A 534 19.93 10.40 7.09
N MET A 535 18.76 9.77 7.17
CA MET A 535 17.47 10.44 6.92
C MET A 535 17.19 11.53 7.96
N THR A 536 17.43 11.26 9.24
CA THR A 536 17.26 12.23 10.34
C THR A 536 18.16 13.46 10.15
N ALA A 537 19.37 13.27 9.62
CA ALA A 537 20.27 14.36 9.31
C ALA A 537 19.79 15.26 8.16
N ALA A 538 18.97 14.73 7.23
CA ALA A 538 18.38 15.50 6.14
C ALA A 538 17.10 16.23 6.56
N ILE A 539 16.25 15.57 7.35
CA ILE A 539 15.03 16.15 7.93
C ILE A 539 14.77 15.52 9.30
N GLU A 540 14.95 16.29 10.37
CA GLU A 540 14.89 15.76 11.75
C GLU A 540 13.46 15.35 12.14
N LYS A 541 12.46 16.15 11.74
CA LYS A 541 11.05 15.99 12.09
C LYS A 541 10.16 16.43 10.93
N PRO A 542 8.90 15.95 10.85
CA PRO A 542 7.93 16.48 9.90
C PRO A 542 7.86 18.02 9.96
N ARG A 543 7.66 18.66 8.80
CA ARG A 543 7.47 20.11 8.75
C ARG A 543 6.24 20.51 9.57
N THR A 544 6.34 21.61 10.30
CA THR A 544 5.25 22.13 11.13
C THR A 544 4.12 22.76 10.31
N ALA A 545 4.43 23.23 9.11
CA ALA A 545 3.47 23.82 8.20
C ALA A 545 3.29 22.92 6.97
N LEU A 546 2.03 22.72 6.57
CA LEU A 546 1.69 22.10 5.30
C LEU A 546 2.12 23.00 4.13
N SER A 547 2.35 22.38 2.98
CA SER A 547 2.60 23.11 1.73
C SER A 547 1.50 24.15 1.46
N PRO A 548 1.84 25.35 0.94
CA PRO A 548 0.84 26.35 0.56
C PRO A 548 -0.07 25.87 -0.57
N TYR A 549 0.32 24.82 -1.31
CA TYR A 549 -0.48 24.22 -2.37
C TYR A 549 -1.39 23.09 -1.87
N ALA A 550 -1.15 22.60 -0.65
CA ALA A 550 -2.00 21.58 -0.05
C ALA A 550 -3.37 22.17 0.33
N PRO A 551 -4.45 21.38 0.22
CA PRO A 551 -5.75 21.83 0.72
C PRO A 551 -5.66 22.08 2.23
N ARG A 552 -6.04 23.28 2.68
CA ARG A 552 -6.20 23.59 4.10
C ARG A 552 -7.60 23.21 4.54
N ILE A 553 -7.70 22.67 5.75
CA ILE A 553 -8.98 22.29 6.36
C ILE A 553 -9.36 23.36 7.37
N PHE A 554 -10.49 24.02 7.12
CA PHE A 554 -11.13 24.93 8.05
C PHE A 554 -12.34 24.22 8.64
N THR A 555 -12.36 24.04 9.95
CA THR A 555 -13.47 23.39 10.64
C THR A 555 -14.29 24.44 11.37
N MET A 556 -15.61 24.39 11.21
CA MET A 556 -16.55 25.19 11.98
C MET A 556 -17.71 24.31 12.45
N GLN A 557 -18.30 24.68 13.59
CA GLN A 557 -19.48 24.00 14.12
C GLN A 557 -20.72 24.80 13.76
N ILE A 558 -21.74 24.13 13.22
CA ILE A 558 -23.07 24.71 13.04
C ILE A 558 -24.10 23.96 13.91
N PRO A 559 -25.22 24.60 14.28
CA PRO A 559 -26.33 23.91 14.92
C PRO A 559 -26.86 22.77 14.04
N THR A 560 -27.17 21.61 14.64
CA THR A 560 -27.61 20.40 13.91
C THR A 560 -28.92 20.60 13.13
N ASP A 561 -29.79 21.49 13.60
CA ASP A 561 -31.03 21.87 12.91
C ASP A 561 -30.77 22.68 11.62
N LYS A 562 -29.63 23.37 11.54
CA LYS A 562 -29.21 24.18 10.37
C LYS A 562 -28.54 23.39 9.25
N ILE A 563 -28.19 22.11 9.48
CA ILE A 563 -27.62 21.22 8.45
C ILE A 563 -28.53 21.17 7.21
N ARG A 564 -29.86 21.09 7.40
CA ARG A 564 -30.83 21.03 6.31
C ARG A 564 -30.86 22.31 5.47
N GLU A 565 -30.69 23.47 6.10
CA GLU A 565 -30.67 24.77 5.44
C GLU A 565 -29.37 24.95 4.64
N LEU A 566 -28.22 24.55 5.20
CA LEU A 566 -26.93 24.58 4.52
C LEU A 566 -26.90 23.68 3.28
N ILE A 567 -27.40 22.44 3.38
CA ILE A 567 -27.46 21.52 2.24
C ILE A 567 -28.49 22.04 1.21
N GLY A 568 -29.66 22.45 1.69
CA GLY A 568 -30.78 22.91 0.89
C GLY A 568 -31.45 21.78 0.08
N PRO A 569 -32.59 22.06 -0.59
CA PRO A 569 -33.32 21.06 -1.36
C PRO A 569 -32.44 20.41 -2.45
N GLY A 570 -32.24 19.10 -2.36
CA GLY A 570 -31.42 18.34 -3.31
C GLY A 570 -29.94 18.73 -3.33
N GLY A 571 -29.42 19.40 -2.29
CA GLY A 571 -28.03 19.87 -2.24
C GLY A 571 -27.76 21.16 -3.02
N LYS A 572 -28.81 21.91 -3.40
CA LYS A 572 -28.67 23.10 -4.25
C LYS A 572 -27.88 24.23 -3.59
N VAL A 573 -28.06 24.44 -2.28
CA VAL A 573 -27.43 25.56 -1.55
C VAL A 573 -25.94 25.29 -1.38
N ILE A 574 -25.58 24.12 -0.84
CA ILE A 574 -24.18 23.72 -0.67
C ILE A 574 -23.42 23.68 -2.01
N ARG A 575 -24.04 23.16 -3.09
CA ARG A 575 -23.43 23.23 -4.43
C ARG A 575 -23.24 24.66 -4.92
N GLY A 576 -24.19 25.55 -4.66
CA GLY A 576 -24.05 26.97 -5.00
C GLY A 576 -22.87 27.64 -4.30
N ILE A 577 -22.61 27.29 -3.03
CA ILE A 577 -21.43 27.79 -2.28
C ILE A 577 -20.15 27.21 -2.88
N VAL A 578 -20.12 25.90 -3.16
CA VAL A 578 -18.98 25.21 -3.79
C VAL A 578 -18.68 25.83 -5.17
N ASP A 579 -19.69 26.05 -6.00
CA ASP A 579 -19.55 26.65 -7.34
C ASP A 579 -19.05 28.11 -7.28
N ALA A 580 -19.50 28.89 -6.28
CA ALA A 580 -19.11 30.30 -6.12
C ALA A 580 -17.71 30.50 -5.52
N THR A 581 -17.27 29.57 -4.69
CA THR A 581 -16.01 29.69 -3.93
C THR A 581 -14.90 28.78 -4.45
N GLY A 582 -15.24 27.71 -5.15
CA GLY A 582 -14.31 26.64 -5.54
C GLY A 582 -13.84 25.77 -4.35
N CYS A 583 -14.36 25.99 -3.15
CA CYS A 583 -14.03 25.20 -1.97
C CYS A 583 -14.78 23.88 -1.98
N LYS A 584 -14.20 22.81 -1.43
CA LYS A 584 -14.97 21.59 -1.10
C LYS A 584 -15.52 21.72 0.32
N ILE A 585 -16.73 21.23 0.54
CA ILE A 585 -17.41 21.32 1.84
C ILE A 585 -17.91 19.92 2.20
N ASP A 586 -17.53 19.44 3.38
CA ASP A 586 -18.04 18.21 3.98
C ASP A 586 -18.83 18.58 5.24
N VAL A 587 -20.03 18.00 5.40
CA VAL A 587 -20.95 18.31 6.50
C VAL A 587 -21.29 17.02 7.20
N GLU A 588 -20.92 16.91 8.47
CA GLU A 588 -21.18 15.75 9.32
C GLU A 588 -22.53 15.89 10.04
N ASP A 589 -23.13 14.76 10.40
CA ASP A 589 -24.44 14.71 11.07
C ASP A 589 -24.45 15.36 12.47
N ASP A 590 -23.28 15.56 13.08
CA ASP A 590 -23.11 16.24 14.36
C ASP A 590 -23.05 17.78 14.23
N GLY A 591 -23.13 18.32 13.01
CA GLY A 591 -23.04 19.75 12.71
C GLY A 591 -21.62 20.25 12.47
N SER A 592 -20.61 19.37 12.43
CA SER A 592 -19.26 19.74 12.02
C SER A 592 -19.20 19.99 10.52
N VAL A 593 -18.70 21.16 10.11
CA VAL A 593 -18.49 21.51 8.70
C VAL A 593 -17.00 21.68 8.44
N LYS A 594 -16.47 20.87 7.52
CA LYS A 594 -15.07 20.91 7.08
C LYS A 594 -15.00 21.54 5.70
N ILE A 595 -14.28 22.65 5.57
CA ILE A 595 -14.10 23.39 4.34
C ILE A 595 -12.66 23.19 3.87
N PHE A 596 -12.49 22.71 2.65
CA PHE A 596 -11.19 22.43 2.05
C PHE A 596 -10.90 23.44 0.94
N SER A 597 -9.78 24.15 1.07
CA SER A 597 -9.32 25.11 0.06
C SER A 597 -7.80 25.28 0.10
N SER A 598 -7.18 25.42 -1.07
CA SER A 598 -5.77 25.87 -1.18
C SER A 598 -5.63 27.40 -1.16
N ASP A 599 -6.73 28.14 -1.30
CA ASP A 599 -6.78 29.61 -1.23
C ASP A 599 -7.51 30.07 0.03
N GLY A 600 -6.80 30.78 0.91
CA GLY A 600 -7.37 31.32 2.15
C GLY A 600 -8.51 32.32 1.90
N THR A 601 -8.45 33.11 0.83
CA THR A 601 -9.50 34.09 0.53
C THR A 601 -10.78 33.42 0.03
N ALA A 602 -10.65 32.31 -0.68
CA ALA A 602 -11.78 31.47 -1.05
C ALA A 602 -12.41 30.80 0.19
N ALA A 603 -11.57 30.31 1.10
CA ALA A 603 -12.02 29.70 2.35
C ALA A 603 -12.78 30.70 3.22
N ASP A 604 -12.26 31.92 3.42
CA ASP A 604 -12.91 32.95 4.23
C ASP A 604 -14.29 33.33 3.66
N ARG A 605 -14.40 33.45 2.33
CA ARG A 605 -15.70 33.67 1.67
C ARG A 605 -16.67 32.51 1.89
N CYS A 606 -16.16 31.27 1.82
CA CYS A 606 -16.96 30.07 2.06
C CYS A 606 -17.46 30.00 3.51
N ILE A 607 -16.57 30.24 4.48
CA ILE A 607 -16.90 30.33 5.91
C ILE A 607 -17.97 31.40 6.14
N GLN A 608 -17.82 32.58 5.53
CA GLN A 608 -18.79 33.67 5.66
C GLN A 608 -20.16 33.26 5.11
N MET A 609 -20.22 32.69 3.90
CA MET A 609 -21.47 32.20 3.30
C MET A 609 -22.16 31.16 4.17
N ILE A 610 -21.41 30.20 4.73
CA ILE A 610 -21.95 29.19 5.64
C ILE A 610 -22.44 29.83 6.93
N THR A 611 -21.67 30.76 7.48
CA THR A 611 -22.02 31.49 8.71
C THR A 611 -23.30 32.30 8.53
N ASP A 612 -23.47 32.97 7.38
CA ASP A 612 -24.65 33.77 7.07
C ASP A 612 -25.92 32.91 6.95
N ILE A 613 -25.80 31.72 6.35
CA ILE A 613 -26.91 30.76 6.22
C ILE A 613 -27.25 30.12 7.57
N CYS A 614 -26.23 29.76 8.35
CA CYS A 614 -26.40 29.09 9.63
C CYS A 614 -26.55 30.07 10.80
N ALA A 615 -26.66 31.38 10.52
CA ALA A 615 -26.75 32.42 11.52
C ALA A 615 -28.01 32.19 12.40
N VAL A 616 -27.79 32.14 13.70
CA VAL A 616 -28.87 32.08 14.69
C VAL A 616 -29.05 33.46 15.30
N ALA A 617 -30.30 33.87 15.45
CA ALA A 617 -30.64 35.11 16.13
C ALA A 617 -30.25 35.02 17.62
N GLU A 618 -29.37 35.90 18.08
CA GLU A 618 -28.94 35.94 19.49
C GLU A 618 -29.78 36.96 20.27
N VAL A 619 -30.28 36.59 21.44
CA VAL A 619 -31.00 37.52 22.33
C VAL A 619 -30.08 38.69 22.72
N GLY A 620 -30.56 39.91 22.50
CA GLY A 620 -29.85 41.14 22.81
C GLY A 620 -29.00 41.70 21.66
N LYS A 621 -28.85 40.97 20.55
CA LYS A 621 -28.11 41.44 19.36
C LYS A 621 -29.01 42.24 18.43
N THR A 622 -28.42 43.23 17.76
CA THR A 622 -29.11 44.11 16.81
C THR A 622 -28.81 43.67 15.38
N TYR A 623 -29.86 43.54 14.57
CA TYR A 623 -29.78 43.14 13.17
C TYR A 623 -30.42 44.21 12.28
N LEU A 624 -29.89 44.39 11.07
CA LEU A 624 -30.53 45.18 10.03
C LEU A 624 -31.47 44.25 9.25
N GLY A 625 -32.76 44.34 9.52
CA GLY A 625 -33.75 43.46 8.92
C GLY A 625 -34.66 44.18 7.92
N LYS A 626 -35.23 43.44 6.98
CA LYS A 626 -36.17 43.95 5.98
C LYS A 626 -37.59 43.60 6.36
N VAL A 627 -38.50 44.58 6.33
CA VAL A 627 -39.93 44.33 6.57
C VAL A 627 -40.50 43.51 5.40
N VAL A 628 -40.85 42.26 5.63
CA VAL A 628 -41.39 41.34 4.61
C VAL A 628 -42.91 41.45 4.53
N ARG A 629 -43.58 41.56 5.68
CA ARG A 629 -45.04 41.60 5.74
C ARG A 629 -45.52 42.38 6.95
N ILE A 630 -46.50 43.26 6.75
CA ILE A 630 -47.15 43.99 7.84
C ILE A 630 -48.49 43.33 8.20
N VAL A 631 -48.78 43.22 9.49
CA VAL A 631 -50.05 42.72 10.04
C VAL A 631 -50.58 43.69 11.09
N ASP A 632 -51.86 43.59 11.46
CA ASP A 632 -52.51 44.58 12.35
C ASP A 632 -51.84 44.70 13.74
N PHE A 633 -51.19 43.63 14.20
CA PHE A 633 -50.53 43.57 15.51
C PHE A 633 -49.00 43.74 15.45
N GLY A 634 -48.40 43.95 14.27
CA GLY A 634 -46.95 44.09 14.14
C GLY A 634 -46.42 43.96 12.71
N ALA A 635 -45.11 43.77 12.57
CA ALA A 635 -44.44 43.52 11.30
C ALA A 635 -43.55 42.28 11.39
N PHE A 636 -43.55 41.47 10.34
CA PHE A 636 -42.55 40.41 10.15
C PHE A 636 -41.33 41.02 9.47
N VAL A 637 -40.20 40.93 10.16
CA VAL A 637 -38.93 41.49 9.72
C VAL A 637 -37.96 40.32 9.50
N GLU A 638 -37.51 40.15 8.28
CA GLU A 638 -36.49 39.16 7.92
C GLU A 638 -35.13 39.70 8.37
N ILE A 639 -34.51 39.00 9.31
CA ILE A 639 -33.21 39.38 9.90
C ILE A 639 -32.04 38.65 9.22
N PHE A 640 -32.30 37.46 8.67
CA PHE A 640 -31.41 36.68 7.81
C PHE A 640 -32.26 35.98 6.74
N PRO A 641 -31.70 35.58 5.59
CA PRO A 641 -32.44 34.90 4.54
C PRO A 641 -33.30 33.73 5.07
N GLY A 642 -34.62 33.83 4.98
CA GLY A 642 -35.57 32.83 5.45
C GLY A 642 -35.85 32.78 6.97
N THR A 643 -35.31 33.72 7.75
CA THR A 643 -35.55 33.84 9.20
C THR A 643 -36.31 35.13 9.54
N ASP A 644 -37.61 34.99 9.82
CA ASP A 644 -38.49 36.09 10.18
C ASP A 644 -38.64 36.24 11.70
N GLY A 645 -38.49 37.47 12.20
CA GLY A 645 -38.88 37.84 13.56
C GLY A 645 -40.13 38.71 13.58
N LEU A 646 -40.92 38.59 14.65
CA LEU A 646 -42.10 39.42 14.87
C LEU A 646 -41.71 40.68 15.65
N LEU A 647 -41.83 41.83 15.00
CA LEU A 647 -41.79 43.15 15.62
C LEU A 647 -43.22 43.55 16.02
N HIS A 648 -43.57 43.36 17.28
CA HIS A 648 -44.90 43.69 17.79
C HIS A 648 -45.15 45.20 17.80
N ILE A 649 -46.41 45.64 17.60
CA ILE A 649 -46.76 47.08 17.51
C ILE A 649 -46.29 47.92 18.71
N SER A 650 -46.22 47.32 19.91
CA SER A 650 -45.73 47.99 21.13
C SER A 650 -44.22 48.24 21.16
N GLU A 651 -43.47 47.56 20.29
CA GLU A 651 -42.00 47.55 20.24
C GLU A 651 -41.45 48.29 19.00
N ILE A 652 -42.30 48.94 18.20
CA ILE A 652 -41.92 49.69 17.00
C ILE A 652 -41.37 51.08 17.34
N SER A 653 -42.02 51.82 18.25
CA SER A 653 -41.69 53.21 18.59
C SER A 653 -41.85 53.50 20.08
N GLU A 654 -41.22 54.57 20.58
CA GLU A 654 -41.41 55.07 21.95
C GLU A 654 -42.82 55.63 22.17
N ASN A 655 -43.42 56.19 21.13
CA ASN A 655 -44.76 56.78 21.15
C ASN A 655 -45.83 55.73 20.88
N ARG A 656 -47.06 55.96 21.38
CA ARG A 656 -48.20 55.06 21.13
C ARG A 656 -48.69 55.24 19.70
N ILE A 657 -48.42 54.26 18.85
CA ILE A 657 -48.85 54.24 17.46
C ILE A 657 -50.25 53.59 17.37
N LYS A 658 -51.11 54.07 16.47
CA LYS A 658 -52.45 53.48 16.22
C LYS A 658 -52.41 52.39 15.16
N GLN A 659 -51.57 52.52 14.12
CA GLN A 659 -51.40 51.51 13.07
C GLN A 659 -49.93 51.30 12.72
N VAL A 660 -49.53 50.05 12.45
CA VAL A 660 -48.12 49.71 12.08
C VAL A 660 -47.65 50.46 10.83
N ARG A 661 -48.57 50.72 9.89
CA ARG A 661 -48.32 51.43 8.62
C ARG A 661 -47.93 52.90 8.78
N ASP A 662 -48.17 53.48 9.95
CA ASP A 662 -47.80 54.87 10.23
C ASP A 662 -46.26 55.04 10.33
N GLU A 663 -45.54 53.95 10.59
CA GLU A 663 -44.11 53.96 10.96
C GLU A 663 -43.24 53.00 10.14
N LEU A 664 -43.85 52.06 9.41
CA LEU A 664 -43.17 51.03 8.62
C LEU A 664 -43.92 50.76 7.32
N ASN A 665 -43.19 50.60 6.22
CA ASN A 665 -43.68 50.09 4.95
C ASN A 665 -43.06 48.71 4.65
N GLU A 666 -43.77 47.91 3.86
CA GLU A 666 -43.21 46.67 3.32
C GLU A 666 -42.01 47.00 2.42
N GLY A 667 -40.89 46.32 2.67
CA GLY A 667 -39.62 46.59 2.01
C GLY A 667 -38.65 47.48 2.77
N ASP A 668 -39.07 48.14 3.85
CA ASP A 668 -38.19 49.00 4.65
C ASP A 668 -37.07 48.21 5.33
N GLN A 669 -35.86 48.77 5.34
CA GLN A 669 -34.72 48.25 6.10
C GLN A 669 -34.62 48.96 7.45
N ILE A 670 -34.77 48.22 8.54
CA ILE A 670 -34.80 48.76 9.90
C ILE A 670 -33.86 47.99 10.83
N LEU A 671 -33.23 48.70 11.76
CA LEU A 671 -32.48 48.07 12.84
C LEU A 671 -33.45 47.56 13.92
N VAL A 672 -33.31 46.28 14.27
CA VAL A 672 -34.16 45.58 15.23
C VAL A 672 -33.31 44.75 16.18
N LYS A 673 -33.65 44.78 17.47
CA LYS A 673 -32.96 44.02 18.53
C LYS A 673 -33.78 42.81 18.92
N VAL A 674 -33.15 41.65 19.04
CA VAL A 674 -33.84 40.44 19.51
C VAL A 674 -34.07 40.54 21.01
N LEU A 675 -35.33 40.46 21.45
CA LEU A 675 -35.69 40.52 22.87
C LEU A 675 -35.77 39.14 23.51
N ALA A 676 -36.27 38.15 22.79
CA ALA A 676 -36.45 36.79 23.28
C ALA A 676 -36.58 35.80 22.12
N LEU A 677 -36.18 34.55 22.39
CA LEU A 677 -36.38 33.39 21.52
C LEU A 677 -37.35 32.44 22.24
N GLU A 678 -38.52 32.20 21.65
CA GLU A 678 -39.54 31.30 22.19
C GLU A 678 -39.82 30.19 21.16
N GLY A 679 -39.03 29.10 21.23
CA GLY A 679 -39.05 28.05 20.21
C GLY A 679 -38.63 28.62 18.84
N ASN A 680 -39.46 28.45 17.81
CA ASN A 680 -39.21 29.01 16.47
C ASN A 680 -39.65 30.48 16.32
N LYS A 681 -40.09 31.15 17.40
CA LYS A 681 -40.58 32.54 17.35
C LYS A 681 -39.53 33.50 17.91
N ILE A 682 -39.13 34.46 17.08
CA ILE A 682 -38.15 35.50 17.43
C ILE A 682 -38.92 36.80 17.72
N LYS A 683 -38.80 37.33 18.93
CA LYS A 683 -39.39 38.64 19.30
C LYS A 683 -38.38 39.75 19.03
N LEU A 684 -38.76 40.73 18.23
CA LEU A 684 -37.93 41.86 17.84
C LEU A 684 -38.41 43.17 18.48
N SER A 685 -37.50 44.11 18.72
CA SER A 685 -37.80 45.47 19.17
C SER A 685 -36.92 46.52 18.49
N ARG A 686 -37.57 47.52 17.92
CA ARG A 686 -36.94 48.75 17.40
C ARG A 686 -36.86 49.81 18.50
N LYS A 687 -37.83 49.82 19.41
CA LYS A 687 -37.91 50.70 20.59
C LYS A 687 -36.71 50.56 21.52
N ALA A 688 -36.23 49.33 21.74
CA ALA A 688 -35.04 49.10 22.57
C ALA A 688 -33.79 49.81 22.03
N ILE A 689 -33.64 49.87 20.70
CA ILE A 689 -32.51 50.55 20.03
C ILE A 689 -32.66 52.08 20.13
N LEU A 690 -33.87 52.60 19.90
CA LEU A 690 -34.15 54.04 20.01
C LEU A 690 -33.86 54.56 21.42
N LYS A 691 -34.17 53.77 22.47
CA LYS A 691 -33.80 54.08 23.85
C LYS A 691 -32.29 54.07 24.09
N GLU A 692 -31.59 53.04 23.63
CA GLU A 692 -30.13 52.92 23.80
C GLU A 692 -29.36 54.05 23.08
N GLN A 693 -29.79 54.42 21.87
CA GLN A 693 -29.22 55.56 21.13
C GLN A 693 -29.41 56.88 21.87
N ARG A 694 -30.59 57.09 22.45
CA ARG A 694 -30.90 58.28 23.26
C ARG A 694 -30.11 58.33 24.57
N GLU A 695 -29.87 57.19 25.22
CA GLU A 695 -29.04 57.10 26.42
C GLU A 695 -27.55 57.32 26.13
N LYS A 696 -27.04 56.84 24.97
CA LYS A 696 -25.68 57.15 24.51
C LYS A 696 -25.48 58.64 24.22
N LEU A 697 -26.42 59.27 23.50
CA LEU A 697 -26.39 60.71 23.24
C LEU A 697 -26.38 61.55 24.52
N LYS A 698 -27.16 61.15 25.53
CA LYS A 698 -27.13 61.79 26.87
C LYS A 698 -25.81 61.59 27.61
N LYS A 699 -25.14 60.44 27.49
CA LYS A 699 -23.83 60.19 28.11
C LYS A 699 -22.71 60.98 27.42
N GLU A 700 -22.73 61.11 26.10
CA GLU A 700 -21.75 61.91 25.36
C GLU A 700 -21.88 63.42 25.64
N GLU A 701 -23.10 63.92 25.88
CA GLU A 701 -23.34 65.29 26.36
C GLU A 701 -22.81 65.52 27.79
N VAL A 702 -22.85 64.52 28.66
CA VAL A 702 -22.32 64.60 30.04
C VAL A 702 -20.80 64.42 30.11
N THR A 703 -20.15 63.85 29.08
CA THR A 703 -18.68 63.68 29.03
C THR A 703 -17.97 64.85 28.32
N LYS A 704 -18.74 65.70 27.61
CA LYS A 704 -18.27 66.94 26.97
C LYS A 704 -18.56 68.21 27.78
N ALA A 705 -19.30 68.08 28.89
CA ALA A 705 -19.48 69.10 29.93
C ALA A 705 -18.50 68.83 31.06
#